data_AF-A0A7Y5GS41-F1
#
_entry.id   AF-A0A7Y5GS41-F1
#
_cell.length_a   1.000
_cell.length_b   1.000
_cell.length_c   1.000
_cell.angle_alpha   90.00
_cell.angle_beta   90.00
_cell.angle_gamma   90.00
#
_symmetry.space_group_name_H-M   'P 1'
#
loop_
_entity.id
_entity.type
_entity.pdbx_description
1 polymer ?
#
loop_
_entity_poly.entity_id
_entity_poly.type
_entity_poly.pdbx_seq_one_letter_code
_entity_poly.pdbx_strand_id
1 'polypeptide(L)'
;MKLRFGLDLGTNSIGWAVLELDNNGDPKGIIRTGVRIFKDGRDPKTKVSLAESRRVARGQRRRRDRYLQRKRYVMALLVRYGLLPEDIDAQTQLVDLDPYKLRAKALYVLLHPHHLGRLLFHLNQRRGFKSNRKAEKKQKDAGVVKDGVRRLAEKLKEAKAITLGEYLHRLHSSGQPVRVRRTADKDQAYAFYPDRASAEAEFDTIVARQRQLGLQLTDDQVATLRNAIYYQRPLKPVEPGNCTLEPNEKRAPKGHRITHLFRIWSEINHLTYSVPGKAAATLTLNQAQKAVEFLQSKKEISFEELRDLLELDPDSRFNMESDVRKKLLGDSIADQMSKPGVFGKKWALLDDAAKDEAIDRIRDEEDNEVLCRWAQERFGLSDEAAKNFAAVRVEDGFGRLSVKAMTRMIPFLQEGFTYDKAAGLAGYVHSGIGHDGNRDKLPYYGEVLTRYVVGGTGDLDAPDEKKWGKLGNPTVHIGLNQLRLIMNLLIEAHGRPHEIVVELARDLKMPPDAKLRLAKTQRDNQAQNDKAKELIAQGGGKISRDALLRYRLWSRMSGLDHVCLYTGEKIPGSKIFSDEFEVDHIVPYSASLDDSFANLALVTRRANRFKGDRTPFEAFAGSPAGFDWDAMLSRANTLSSTMAKRFGPDAREKYKAGEDFLNRQLNDTAYLSRVAREYLTVICKSVWVLPGRMTATLRHMWGLNTILSDRGKKERTDHRHHAIDAITIACTDRSLVQKMQRAAGLRGEAELGRSGTLGQFDPPWIGFRDEVKEKVRRIVVSHRVDHGKGGALHNDTAMAVRGDKPHAKGQWEVTYRKAIGGLSLGQIDQVVDSTLKNRLLLEVVPGPEKELTKRLTDFSERTGIRRVKIVDRQGNIAQITNHQGQRYKAYKKDGNYALWVVQLPDGKWRGLCESMFDANQPRKIPLWKQQWPAGKLIMCLHEDDTILMRREDGTDGLFRVVGTSGDMVTLASIHEGGDLRGRDRNPSEPFKYFSPRVAGLKARNAVPVHVDPIGRVRSPRPFTALTP
;
A
#
# COMPACT_ATOMS: atom_id res chain seq x y z
N MET A 1 12.10 -44.09 7.67
CA MET A 1 11.17 -43.58 6.64
C MET A 1 11.69 -42.24 6.14
N LYS A 2 11.97 -42.10 4.84
CA LYS A 2 12.38 -40.82 4.25
C LYS A 2 11.15 -40.01 3.86
N LEU A 3 11.14 -38.71 4.12
CA LEU A 3 9.97 -37.86 3.97
C LEU A 3 10.24 -36.63 3.11
N ARG A 4 9.30 -36.30 2.23
CA ARG A 4 9.30 -35.04 1.47
C ARG A 4 8.05 -34.23 1.75
N PHE A 5 8.21 -32.95 2.06
CA PHE A 5 7.09 -32.04 2.24
C PHE A 5 6.97 -31.12 1.03
N GLY A 6 5.79 -31.05 0.40
CA GLY A 6 5.49 -30.08 -0.66
C GLY A 6 4.59 -28.96 -0.16
N LEU A 7 4.87 -27.73 -0.59
CA LEU A 7 4.17 -26.52 -0.15
C LEU A 7 3.74 -25.64 -1.33
N ASP A 8 2.43 -25.45 -1.49
CA ASP A 8 1.82 -24.42 -2.34
C ASP A 8 1.54 -23.18 -1.49
N LEU A 9 2.37 -22.14 -1.64
CA LEU A 9 2.27 -20.92 -0.84
C LEU A 9 1.48 -19.84 -1.61
N GLY A 10 0.30 -19.51 -1.13
CA GLY A 10 -0.51 -18.39 -1.60
C GLY A 10 -0.54 -17.21 -0.62
N THR A 11 -1.10 -16.08 -1.06
CA THR A 11 -1.30 -14.90 -0.20
C THR A 11 -2.33 -15.13 0.89
N ASN A 12 -3.30 -16.02 0.67
CA ASN A 12 -4.43 -16.32 1.57
C ASN A 12 -4.60 -17.83 1.84
N SER A 13 -3.67 -18.65 1.37
CA SER A 13 -3.75 -20.10 1.48
C SER A 13 -2.37 -20.74 1.52
N ILE A 14 -2.26 -21.87 2.21
CA ILE A 14 -1.12 -22.78 2.13
C ILE A 14 -1.67 -24.19 1.90
N GLY A 15 -1.41 -24.74 0.72
CA GLY A 15 -1.54 -26.17 0.45
C GLY A 15 -0.30 -26.89 0.91
N TRP A 16 -0.46 -28.08 1.51
CA TRP A 16 0.68 -28.89 1.94
C TRP A 16 0.46 -30.38 1.67
N ALA A 17 1.55 -31.10 1.42
CA ALA A 17 1.55 -32.54 1.23
C ALA A 17 2.78 -33.17 1.90
N VAL A 18 2.60 -34.35 2.48
CA VAL A 18 3.65 -35.17 3.10
C VAL A 18 3.72 -36.47 2.32
N LEU A 19 4.85 -36.73 1.68
CA LEU A 19 5.10 -37.93 0.89
C LEU A 19 6.12 -38.84 1.59
N GLU A 20 5.95 -40.13 1.39
CA GLU A 20 6.98 -41.13 1.65
C GLU A 20 7.93 -41.22 0.46
N LEU A 21 9.23 -41.26 0.73
CA LEU A 21 10.26 -41.51 -0.26
C LEU A 21 10.85 -42.92 -0.08
N ASP A 22 11.22 -43.53 -1.20
CA ASP A 22 11.98 -44.77 -1.21
C ASP A 22 13.47 -44.55 -0.90
N ASN A 23 14.28 -45.61 -1.03
CA ASN A 23 15.72 -45.52 -0.75
C ASN A 23 16.47 -44.62 -1.73
N ASN A 24 15.99 -44.50 -2.98
CA ASN A 24 16.55 -43.67 -4.04
C ASN A 24 16.14 -42.19 -3.91
N GLY A 25 15.14 -41.90 -3.07
CA GLY A 25 14.61 -40.55 -2.87
C GLY A 25 13.42 -40.24 -3.78
N ASP A 26 12.84 -41.26 -4.42
CA ASP A 26 11.68 -41.14 -5.30
C ASP A 26 10.37 -41.25 -4.49
N PRO A 27 9.35 -40.44 -4.81
CA PRO A 27 8.04 -40.51 -4.16
C PRO A 27 7.36 -41.88 -4.35
N LYS A 28 6.94 -42.50 -3.24
CA LYS A 28 6.26 -43.81 -3.25
C LYS A 28 4.79 -43.76 -2.85
N GLY A 29 4.36 -42.73 -2.11
CA GLY A 29 2.97 -42.61 -1.67
C GLY A 29 2.68 -41.33 -0.89
N ILE A 30 1.39 -41.01 -0.73
CA ILE A 30 0.90 -39.82 -0.05
C ILE A 30 0.49 -40.18 1.38
N ILE A 31 1.26 -39.73 2.37
CA ILE A 31 0.94 -39.94 3.78
C ILE A 31 -0.28 -39.09 4.15
N ARG A 32 -0.18 -37.78 3.91
CA ARG A 32 -1.23 -36.81 4.27
C ARG A 32 -1.12 -35.56 3.41
N THR A 33 -2.25 -34.88 3.19
CA THR A 33 -2.30 -33.56 2.56
C THR A 33 -3.39 -32.71 3.22
N GLY A 34 -3.31 -31.39 3.06
CA GLY A 34 -4.33 -30.50 3.56
C GLY A 34 -4.17 -29.07 3.05
N VAL A 35 -5.08 -28.21 3.51
CA VAL A 35 -5.15 -26.80 3.13
C VAL A 35 -5.43 -25.95 4.35
N ARG A 36 -4.66 -24.87 4.49
CA ARG A 36 -4.87 -23.82 5.48
C ARG A 36 -5.24 -22.52 4.77
N ILE A 37 -6.39 -21.95 5.10
CA ILE A 37 -6.89 -20.68 4.57
C ILE A 37 -6.79 -19.60 5.65
N PHE A 38 -6.41 -18.38 5.26
CA PHE A 38 -6.30 -17.23 6.16
C PHE A 38 -6.56 -15.92 5.40
N LYS A 39 -7.01 -14.90 6.14
CA LYS A 39 -7.24 -13.56 5.59
C LYS A 39 -5.94 -12.84 5.28
N ASP A 40 -5.94 -12.09 4.19
CA ASP A 40 -4.90 -11.09 3.90
C ASP A 40 -4.91 -10.02 5.01
N GLY A 41 -3.75 -9.50 5.38
CA GLY A 41 -3.62 -8.37 6.32
C GLY A 41 -4.01 -7.02 5.71
N ARG A 42 -4.88 -7.02 4.69
CA ARG A 42 -5.28 -5.89 3.86
C ARG A 42 -6.80 -5.85 3.72
N ASP A 43 -7.32 -4.64 3.55
CA ASP A 43 -8.75 -4.45 3.31
C ASP A 43 -9.15 -4.98 1.91
N PRO A 44 -10.16 -5.86 1.80
CA PRO A 44 -10.52 -6.49 0.53
C PRO A 44 -10.99 -5.52 -0.56
N LYS A 45 -11.50 -4.33 -0.19
CA LYS A 45 -12.06 -3.35 -1.12
C LYS A 45 -11.00 -2.36 -1.61
N THR A 46 -10.26 -1.78 -0.68
CA THR A 46 -9.26 -0.74 -0.93
C THR A 46 -7.87 -1.31 -1.19
N LYS A 47 -7.62 -2.58 -0.82
CA LYS A 47 -6.33 -3.30 -0.91
C LYS A 47 -5.18 -2.65 -0.11
N VAL A 48 -5.51 -1.64 0.71
CA VAL A 48 -4.60 -0.97 1.63
C VAL A 48 -4.38 -1.90 2.84
N SER A 49 -3.16 -1.91 3.38
CA SER A 49 -2.87 -2.66 4.60
C SER A 49 -3.75 -2.18 5.77
N LEU A 50 -4.30 -3.10 6.55
CA LEU A 50 -5.02 -2.76 7.78
C LEU A 50 -4.15 -1.95 8.76
N ALA A 51 -2.83 -2.19 8.75
CA ALA A 51 -1.87 -1.43 9.54
C ALA A 51 -1.73 0.03 9.08
N GLU A 52 -1.91 0.30 7.79
CA GLU A 52 -1.92 1.65 7.23
C GLU A 52 -3.18 2.42 7.66
N SER A 53 -4.36 1.82 7.52
CA SER A 53 -5.61 2.43 8.02
C SER A 53 -5.52 2.76 9.52
N ARG A 54 -4.97 1.83 10.32
CA ARG A 54 -4.68 2.06 11.75
C ARG A 54 -3.68 3.20 11.97
N ARG A 55 -2.65 3.32 11.13
CA ARG A 55 -1.63 4.38 11.20
C ARG A 55 -2.23 5.75 10.88
N VAL A 56 -3.09 5.85 9.87
CA VAL A 56 -3.81 7.08 9.50
C VAL A 56 -4.70 7.54 10.65
N ALA A 57 -5.53 6.65 11.20
CA ALA A 57 -6.39 6.96 12.33
C ALA A 57 -5.59 7.38 13.58
N ARG A 58 -4.47 6.70 13.88
CA ARG A 58 -3.54 7.09 14.95
C ARG A 58 -2.93 8.46 14.71
N GLY A 59 -2.55 8.78 13.47
CA GLY A 59 -2.04 10.09 13.08
C GLY A 59 -3.07 11.20 13.28
N GLN A 60 -4.32 10.97 12.90
CA GLN A 60 -5.44 11.89 13.13
C GLN A 60 -5.68 12.14 14.62
N ARG A 61 -5.73 11.08 15.45
CA ARG A 61 -5.86 11.19 16.91
C ARG A 61 -4.73 12.03 17.51
N ARG A 62 -3.46 11.68 17.22
CA ARG A 62 -2.30 12.45 17.70
C ARG A 62 -2.34 13.91 17.27
N ARG A 63 -2.75 14.22 16.03
CA ARG A 63 -2.89 15.61 15.57
C ARG A 63 -3.95 16.36 16.38
N ARG A 64 -5.11 15.73 16.63
CA ARG A 64 -6.19 16.30 17.45
C ARG A 64 -5.74 16.51 18.90
N ASP A 65 -5.13 15.50 19.53
CA ASP A 65 -4.72 15.56 20.93
C ASP A 65 -3.66 16.64 21.15
N ARG A 66 -2.67 16.73 20.25
CA ARG A 66 -1.65 17.79 20.27
C ARG A 66 -2.25 19.16 20.01
N TYR A 67 -3.24 19.28 19.13
CA TYR A 67 -3.98 20.53 18.92
C TYR A 67 -4.70 20.96 20.20
N LEU A 68 -5.39 20.04 20.89
CA LEU A 68 -6.10 20.33 22.14
C LEU A 68 -5.15 20.63 23.31
N GLN A 69 -4.03 19.90 23.42
CA GLN A 69 -3.00 20.16 24.42
C GLN A 69 -2.39 21.55 24.21
N ARG A 70 -2.00 21.88 22.97
CA ARG A 70 -1.48 23.21 22.63
C ARG A 70 -2.51 24.30 22.90
N LYS A 71 -3.77 24.10 22.49
CA LYS A 71 -4.86 25.03 22.74
C LYS A 71 -5.00 25.33 24.25
N ARG A 72 -5.01 24.29 25.10
CA ARG A 72 -5.09 24.44 26.56
C ARG A 72 -3.88 25.19 27.12
N TYR A 73 -2.68 24.82 26.69
CA TYR A 73 -1.44 25.46 27.16
C TYR A 73 -1.37 26.93 26.76
N VAL A 74 -1.70 27.27 25.51
CA VAL A 74 -1.77 28.67 25.05
C VAL A 74 -2.84 29.43 25.84
N MET A 75 -4.03 28.88 26.07
CA MET A 75 -5.04 29.56 26.90
C MET A 75 -4.54 29.84 28.32
N ALA A 76 -3.90 28.86 28.97
CA ALA A 76 -3.33 29.05 30.30
C ALA A 76 -2.25 30.15 30.34
N LEU A 77 -1.39 30.21 29.32
CA LEU A 77 -0.40 31.29 29.20
C LEU A 77 -1.05 32.66 28.98
N LEU A 78 -2.09 32.74 28.14
CA LEU A 78 -2.80 34.00 27.91
C LEU A 78 -3.47 34.52 29.19
N VAL A 79 -4.08 33.64 29.98
CA VAL A 79 -4.65 34.00 31.30
C VAL A 79 -3.55 34.48 32.25
N ARG A 80 -2.48 33.68 32.40
CA ARG A 80 -1.34 34.00 33.29
C ARG A 80 -0.69 35.35 32.98
N TYR A 81 -0.68 35.76 31.72
CA TYR A 81 -0.07 37.01 31.28
C TYR A 81 -1.09 38.16 31.13
N GLY A 82 -2.30 38.02 31.65
CA GLY A 82 -3.34 39.07 31.60
C GLY A 82 -3.88 39.35 30.20
N LEU A 83 -3.63 38.47 29.23
CA LEU A 83 -4.10 38.58 27.84
C LEU A 83 -5.46 37.90 27.64
N LEU A 84 -5.99 37.22 28.65
CA LEU A 84 -7.32 36.61 28.63
C LEU A 84 -7.90 36.68 30.05
N PRO A 85 -9.19 36.98 30.22
CA PRO A 85 -9.80 36.97 31.55
C PRO A 85 -9.79 35.56 32.15
N GLU A 86 -9.68 35.46 33.47
CA GLU A 86 -9.80 34.18 34.20
C GLU A 86 -11.22 33.60 34.10
N ASP A 87 -12.23 34.47 34.12
CA ASP A 87 -13.64 34.12 34.03
C ASP A 87 -14.04 33.57 32.65
N ILE A 88 -14.79 32.46 32.64
CA ILE A 88 -15.19 31.73 31.42
C ILE A 88 -16.25 32.49 30.62
N ASP A 89 -17.15 33.21 31.29
CA ASP A 89 -18.20 33.96 30.61
C ASP A 89 -17.60 35.17 29.88
N ALA A 90 -16.68 35.88 30.53
CA ALA A 90 -15.87 36.92 29.92
C ALA A 90 -15.01 36.39 28.75
N GLN A 91 -14.45 35.18 28.84
CA GLN A 91 -13.76 34.54 27.71
C GLN A 91 -14.70 34.27 26.54
N THR A 92 -15.95 33.88 26.83
CA THR A 92 -16.96 33.54 25.82
C THR A 92 -17.36 34.76 25.02
N GLN A 93 -17.49 35.93 25.65
CA GLN A 93 -17.77 37.20 24.96
C GLN A 93 -16.69 37.57 23.93
N LEU A 94 -15.43 37.17 24.14
CA LEU A 94 -14.35 37.41 23.18
C LEU A 94 -14.44 36.55 21.91
N VAL A 95 -15.25 35.48 21.90
CA VAL A 95 -15.37 34.57 20.75
C VAL A 95 -15.92 35.31 19.53
N ASP A 96 -16.88 36.22 19.75
CA ASP A 96 -17.60 36.97 18.71
C ASP A 96 -16.75 38.07 18.05
N LEU A 97 -15.62 38.43 18.67
CA LEU A 97 -14.67 39.37 18.08
C LEU A 97 -14.02 38.75 16.83
N ASP A 98 -14.02 39.50 15.72
CA ASP A 98 -13.35 39.09 14.48
C ASP A 98 -11.83 39.09 14.66
N PRO A 99 -11.17 37.91 14.66
CA PRO A 99 -9.73 37.83 14.82
C PRO A 99 -8.97 38.39 13.63
N TYR A 100 -9.54 38.44 12.43
CA TYR A 100 -8.87 39.01 11.26
C TYR A 100 -8.78 40.53 11.39
N LYS A 101 -9.88 41.19 11.74
CA LYS A 101 -9.89 42.63 12.07
C LYS A 101 -8.91 42.97 13.19
N LEU A 102 -8.87 42.17 14.27
CA LEU A 102 -7.92 42.39 15.37
C LEU A 102 -6.46 42.27 14.93
N ARG A 103 -6.12 41.25 14.11
CA ARG A 103 -4.76 41.08 13.56
C ARG A 103 -4.32 42.27 12.71
N ALA A 104 -5.20 42.83 11.90
CA ALA A 104 -4.92 44.03 11.11
C ALA A 104 -4.77 45.28 11.99
N LYS A 105 -5.69 45.48 12.96
CA LYS A 105 -5.69 46.64 13.86
C LYS A 105 -4.45 46.70 14.76
N ALA A 106 -3.92 45.54 15.15
CA ALA A 106 -2.73 45.42 16.00
C ALA A 106 -1.45 46.06 15.41
N LEU A 107 -1.43 46.39 14.13
CA LEU A 107 -0.29 47.07 13.51
C LEU A 107 -0.25 48.57 13.80
N TYR A 108 -1.40 49.16 14.11
CA TYR A 108 -1.57 50.62 14.08
C TYR A 108 -2.09 51.20 15.40
N VAL A 109 -2.73 50.38 16.26
CA VAL A 109 -3.33 50.84 17.53
C VAL A 109 -2.97 49.87 18.65
N LEU A 110 -2.67 50.39 19.84
CA LEU A 110 -2.50 49.57 21.05
C LEU A 110 -3.81 48.81 21.31
N LEU A 111 -3.75 47.49 21.28
CA LEU A 111 -4.92 46.67 21.56
C LEU A 111 -5.11 46.49 23.06
N HIS A 112 -6.37 46.44 23.48
CA HIS A 112 -6.72 45.93 24.80
C HIS A 112 -6.10 44.53 25.01
N PRO A 113 -5.52 44.21 26.18
CA PRO A 113 -4.84 42.94 26.43
C PRO A 113 -5.66 41.70 26.03
N HIS A 114 -6.96 41.69 26.32
CA HIS A 114 -7.87 40.60 25.96
C HIS A 114 -8.10 40.46 24.44
N HIS A 115 -8.02 41.55 23.68
CA HIS A 115 -8.08 41.52 22.22
C HIS A 115 -6.78 40.96 21.64
N LEU A 116 -5.64 41.30 22.24
CA LEU A 116 -4.35 40.70 21.91
C LEU A 116 -4.37 39.19 22.20
N GLY A 117 -4.89 38.74 23.33
CA GLY A 117 -5.03 37.29 23.57
C GLY A 117 -5.96 36.60 22.58
N ARG A 118 -7.09 37.23 22.20
CA ARG A 118 -8.02 36.69 21.19
C ARG A 118 -7.35 36.47 19.83
N LEU A 119 -6.46 37.37 19.42
CA LEU A 119 -5.71 37.27 18.16
C LEU A 119 -4.61 36.21 18.24
N LEU A 120 -3.85 36.15 19.34
CA LEU A 120 -2.80 35.15 19.55
C LEU A 120 -3.39 33.73 19.62
N PHE A 121 -4.55 33.59 20.26
CA PHE A 121 -5.31 32.35 20.28
C PHE A 121 -5.72 31.90 18.86
N HIS A 122 -6.06 32.84 17.97
CA HIS A 122 -6.36 32.55 16.58
C HIS A 122 -5.11 32.10 15.79
N LEU A 123 -3.94 32.73 16.00
CA LEU A 123 -2.68 32.28 15.40
C LEU A 123 -2.35 30.83 15.82
N ASN A 124 -2.57 30.46 17.08
CA ASN A 124 -2.47 29.06 17.54
C ASN A 124 -3.36 28.08 16.74
N GLN A 125 -4.57 28.50 16.35
CA GLN A 125 -5.47 27.67 15.55
C GLN A 125 -5.03 27.58 14.07
N ARG A 126 -4.40 28.65 13.56
CA ARG A 126 -4.08 28.85 12.13
C ARG A 126 -2.60 29.14 11.88
N ARG A 127 -1.73 28.40 12.56
CA ARG A 127 -0.28 28.62 12.57
C ARG A 127 0.48 28.36 11.26
N GLY A 128 -0.17 28.11 10.12
CA GLY A 128 0.51 27.84 8.84
C GLY A 128 1.24 26.48 8.74
N PHE A 129 1.60 26.08 7.52
CA PHE A 129 2.36 24.85 7.24
C PHE A 129 3.87 25.09 7.34
N LYS A 130 4.59 24.29 8.14
CA LYS A 130 6.05 24.35 8.21
C LYS A 130 6.63 23.44 7.12
N SER A 131 7.27 24.04 6.10
CA SER A 131 8.04 23.26 5.13
C SER A 131 9.26 22.64 5.84
N ASN A 132 9.68 21.46 5.39
CA ASN A 132 10.92 20.84 5.86
C ASN A 132 11.56 20.04 4.73
N ARG A 133 12.91 19.95 4.74
CA ARG A 133 13.70 19.35 3.66
C ARG A 133 13.31 17.91 3.35
N LYS A 134 12.88 17.16 4.37
CA LYS A 134 12.50 15.74 4.25
C LYS A 134 11.09 15.53 3.69
N ALA A 135 10.15 16.45 3.91
CA ALA A 135 8.76 16.36 3.44
C ALA A 135 8.62 16.77 1.97
N GLU A 136 9.44 17.72 1.51
CA GLU A 136 9.45 18.19 0.12
C GLU A 136 9.79 17.09 -0.89
N LYS A 137 10.56 16.07 -0.49
CA LYS A 137 10.97 14.94 -1.35
C LYS A 137 9.84 13.97 -1.70
N LYS A 138 8.80 13.85 -0.85
CA LYS A 138 7.84 12.71 -0.91
C LYS A 138 6.44 13.03 -1.47
N GLN A 139 6.07 14.30 -1.64
CA GLN A 139 4.72 14.66 -2.07
C GLN A 139 4.71 15.16 -3.53
N LYS A 140 3.87 14.55 -4.38
CA LYS A 140 3.48 15.16 -5.66
C LYS A 140 2.91 16.58 -5.46
N ASP A 141 2.23 16.81 -4.32
CA ASP A 141 1.64 18.10 -3.93
C ASP A 141 2.64 19.08 -3.29
N ALA A 142 3.92 18.69 -3.07
CA ALA A 142 4.91 19.62 -2.49
C ALA A 142 5.14 20.83 -3.40
N GLY A 143 5.14 20.61 -4.73
CA GLY A 143 5.18 21.70 -5.71
C GLY A 143 3.97 22.62 -5.57
N VAL A 144 2.77 22.04 -5.50
CA VAL A 144 1.50 22.77 -5.40
C VAL A 144 1.42 23.62 -4.12
N VAL A 145 1.89 23.11 -2.98
CA VAL A 145 1.97 23.88 -1.73
C VAL A 145 3.01 25.00 -1.86
N LYS A 146 4.22 24.70 -2.38
CA LYS A 146 5.25 25.73 -2.61
C LYS A 146 4.77 26.83 -3.55
N ASP A 147 4.09 26.47 -4.62
CA ASP A 147 3.50 27.44 -5.55
C ASP A 147 2.41 28.26 -4.86
N GLY A 148 1.59 27.65 -4.00
CA GLY A 148 0.61 28.36 -3.18
C GLY A 148 1.23 29.33 -2.17
N VAL A 149 2.40 29.01 -1.63
CA VAL A 149 3.20 29.89 -0.74
C VAL A 149 3.83 31.03 -1.53
N ARG A 150 4.43 30.74 -2.71
CA ARG A 150 4.98 31.76 -3.61
C ARG A 150 3.90 32.76 -4.04
N ARG A 151 2.73 32.26 -4.47
CA ARG A 151 1.57 33.10 -4.83
C ARG A 151 1.08 33.95 -3.66
N LEU A 152 1.14 33.43 -2.42
CA LEU A 152 0.80 34.24 -1.25
C LEU A 152 1.80 35.39 -1.08
N ALA A 153 3.10 35.15 -1.24
CA ALA A 153 4.11 36.20 -1.16
C ALA A 153 3.92 37.28 -2.24
N GLU A 154 3.64 36.87 -3.49
CA GLU A 154 3.29 37.78 -4.59
C GLU A 154 2.07 38.63 -4.24
N LYS A 155 0.98 38.00 -3.79
CA LYS A 155 -0.27 38.68 -3.40
C LYS A 155 -0.10 39.63 -2.22
N LEU A 156 0.73 39.30 -1.24
CA LEU A 156 1.05 40.20 -0.13
C LEU A 156 1.73 41.47 -0.64
N LYS A 157 2.69 41.31 -1.56
CA LYS A 157 3.41 42.42 -2.20
C LYS A 157 2.49 43.28 -3.06
N GLU A 158 1.68 42.66 -3.93
CA GLU A 158 0.70 43.34 -4.78
C GLU A 158 -0.33 44.12 -3.95
N ALA A 159 -0.84 43.50 -2.88
CA ALA A 159 -1.78 44.16 -1.99
C ALA A 159 -1.11 45.25 -1.14
N LYS A 160 0.22 45.35 -1.09
CA LYS A 160 0.96 46.20 -0.13
C LYS A 160 0.49 45.94 1.30
N ALA A 161 0.34 44.67 1.65
CA ALA A 161 -0.02 44.26 3.02
C ALA A 161 1.27 44.01 3.82
N ILE A 162 1.35 44.58 5.02
CA ILE A 162 2.52 44.44 5.91
C ILE A 162 2.58 43.02 6.49
N THR A 163 1.43 42.44 6.81
CA THR A 163 1.34 41.09 7.40
C THR A 163 0.28 40.24 6.72
N LEU A 164 0.38 38.91 6.92
CA LEU A 164 -0.63 37.95 6.53
C LEU A 164 -2.01 38.28 7.13
N GLY A 165 -2.05 38.72 8.39
CA GLY A 165 -3.30 39.09 9.08
C GLY A 165 -4.03 40.23 8.41
N GLU A 166 -3.32 41.28 8.02
CA GLU A 166 -3.87 42.43 7.30
C GLU A 166 -4.45 42.02 5.94
N TYR A 167 -3.70 41.22 5.17
CA TYR A 167 -4.18 40.70 3.88
C TYR A 167 -5.46 39.86 4.03
N LEU A 168 -5.46 38.92 5.00
CA LEU A 168 -6.64 38.09 5.27
C LEU A 168 -7.84 38.92 5.74
N HIS A 169 -7.62 40.01 6.48
CA HIS A 169 -8.72 40.92 6.84
C HIS A 169 -9.33 41.60 5.61
N ARG A 170 -8.52 42.08 4.66
CA ARG A 170 -9.03 42.69 3.42
C ARG A 170 -9.86 41.70 2.59
N LEU A 171 -9.42 40.45 2.50
CA LEU A 171 -10.23 39.38 1.91
C LEU A 171 -11.53 39.14 2.69
N HIS A 172 -11.46 39.12 4.03
CA HIS A 172 -12.63 38.91 4.86
C HIS A 172 -13.69 40.00 4.68
N SER A 173 -13.26 41.27 4.69
CA SER A 173 -14.12 42.44 4.56
C SER A 173 -14.77 42.55 3.18
N SER A 174 -14.16 41.95 2.15
CA SER A 174 -14.72 41.87 0.78
C SER A 174 -15.55 40.61 0.53
N GLY A 175 -15.87 39.84 1.57
CA GLY A 175 -16.65 38.59 1.45
C GLY A 175 -15.88 37.43 0.81
N GLN A 176 -14.58 37.58 0.59
CA GLN A 176 -13.73 36.56 -0.03
C GLN A 176 -13.28 35.48 0.98
N PRO A 177 -13.00 34.24 0.51
CA PRO A 177 -12.64 33.13 1.39
C PRO A 177 -11.24 33.30 2.02
N VAL A 178 -11.20 33.41 3.35
CA VAL A 178 -9.95 33.49 4.15
C VAL A 178 -9.38 32.13 4.58
N ARG A 179 -10.01 31.03 4.17
CA ARG A 179 -9.55 29.67 4.50
C ARG A 179 -8.91 29.06 3.27
N VAL A 180 -7.75 28.42 3.46
CA VAL A 180 -7.15 27.55 2.45
C VAL A 180 -8.17 26.50 2.04
N ARG A 181 -8.58 26.55 0.78
CA ARG A 181 -9.48 25.60 0.17
C ARG A 181 -8.87 25.17 -1.14
N ARG A 182 -9.06 23.89 -1.44
CA ARG A 182 -8.67 23.38 -2.75
C ARG A 182 -9.63 23.97 -3.79
N THR A 183 -9.11 24.57 -4.84
CA THR A 183 -9.90 25.07 -5.97
C THR A 183 -10.25 23.89 -6.90
N ALA A 184 -11.21 24.08 -7.80
CA ALA A 184 -11.52 23.11 -8.85
C ALA A 184 -10.43 23.05 -9.93
N ASP A 185 -9.60 24.10 -10.00
CA ASP A 185 -8.43 24.22 -10.83
C ASP A 185 -7.29 23.37 -10.26
N LYS A 186 -6.84 22.36 -11.01
CA LYS A 186 -5.75 21.46 -10.58
C LYS A 186 -4.39 22.17 -10.62
N ASP A 187 -4.23 23.19 -11.45
CA ASP A 187 -2.98 23.92 -11.72
C ASP A 187 -2.79 25.05 -10.68
N GLN A 188 -3.90 25.62 -10.19
CA GLN A 188 -3.93 26.50 -9.02
C GLN A 188 -4.68 25.88 -7.85
N ALA A 189 -4.33 24.65 -7.47
CA ALA A 189 -5.07 23.90 -6.45
C ALA A 189 -5.29 24.66 -5.14
N TYR A 190 -4.46 25.66 -4.82
CA TYR A 190 -4.74 26.63 -3.77
C TYR A 190 -4.57 28.06 -4.30
N ALA A 191 -5.61 28.88 -4.13
CA ALA A 191 -5.59 30.30 -4.47
C ALA A 191 -4.53 31.09 -3.67
N PHE A 192 -4.25 30.65 -2.44
CA PHE A 192 -3.13 31.05 -1.60
C PHE A 192 -2.87 29.96 -0.54
N TYR A 193 -1.66 29.90 0.01
CA TYR A 193 -1.33 28.93 1.05
C TYR A 193 -0.42 29.55 2.13
N PRO A 194 -0.92 29.83 3.36
CA PRO A 194 -0.10 30.33 4.46
C PRO A 194 0.90 29.29 4.97
N ASP A 195 2.17 29.62 4.89
CA ASP A 195 3.26 28.87 5.49
C ASP A 195 3.52 29.32 6.94
N ARG A 196 4.41 28.60 7.62
CA ARG A 196 4.78 28.88 9.00
C ARG A 196 5.54 30.20 9.12
N ALA A 197 6.43 30.50 8.17
CA ALA A 197 7.27 31.68 8.24
C ALA A 197 6.45 32.97 8.14
N SER A 198 5.44 33.04 7.26
CA SER A 198 4.55 34.21 7.20
C SER A 198 3.74 34.43 8.49
N ALA A 199 3.30 33.35 9.15
CA ALA A 199 2.59 33.45 10.43
C ALA A 199 3.52 33.87 11.59
N GLU A 200 4.75 33.36 11.61
CA GLU A 200 5.79 33.75 12.57
C GLU A 200 6.19 35.22 12.39
N ALA A 201 6.46 35.65 11.15
CA ALA A 201 6.78 37.04 10.83
C ALA A 201 5.65 38.00 11.20
N GLU A 202 4.39 37.61 11.02
CA GLU A 202 3.24 38.39 11.50
C GLU A 202 3.24 38.52 13.03
N PHE A 203 3.46 37.42 13.76
CA PHE A 203 3.54 37.46 15.22
C PHE A 203 4.63 38.42 15.67
N ASP A 204 5.84 38.28 15.11
CA ASP A 204 7.01 39.07 15.47
C ASP A 204 6.76 40.57 15.14
N THR A 205 6.14 40.86 13.99
CA THR A 205 5.76 42.24 13.60
C THR A 205 4.70 42.84 14.52
N ILE A 206 3.66 42.07 14.87
CA ILE A 206 2.60 42.53 15.78
C ILE A 206 3.20 42.85 17.15
N VAL A 207 4.06 41.98 17.70
CA VAL A 207 4.71 42.22 18.99
C VAL A 207 5.57 43.48 18.93
N ALA A 208 6.38 43.65 17.89
CA ALA A 208 7.21 44.86 17.72
C ALA A 208 6.37 46.14 17.66
N ARG A 209 5.28 46.16 16.87
CA ARG A 209 4.37 47.31 16.77
C ARG A 209 3.65 47.58 18.09
N GLN A 210 3.14 46.55 18.75
CA GLN A 210 2.46 46.71 20.03
C GLN A 210 3.42 47.20 21.13
N ARG A 211 4.70 46.78 21.12
CA ARG A 211 5.74 47.31 22.03
C ARG A 211 5.95 48.82 21.84
N GLN A 212 6.09 49.27 20.59
CA GLN A 212 6.18 50.70 20.27
C GLN A 212 4.96 51.49 20.77
N LEU A 213 3.80 50.84 20.83
CA LEU A 213 2.54 51.42 21.25
C LEU A 213 2.23 51.24 22.75
N GLY A 214 3.13 50.62 23.53
CA GLY A 214 2.99 50.49 24.99
C GLY A 214 2.68 49.08 25.54
N LEU A 215 2.91 48.00 24.78
CA LEU A 215 2.73 46.63 25.26
C LEU A 215 3.74 46.26 26.36
N GLN A 216 3.22 45.85 27.52
CA GLN A 216 4.00 45.46 28.70
C GLN A 216 4.14 43.93 28.84
N LEU A 217 4.80 43.27 27.87
CA LEU A 217 5.18 41.86 27.98
C LEU A 217 6.70 41.70 27.95
N THR A 218 7.24 40.88 28.87
CA THR A 218 8.67 40.58 28.92
C THR A 218 9.10 39.73 27.71
N ASP A 219 10.40 39.75 27.39
CA ASP A 219 10.94 38.92 26.30
C ASP A 219 10.69 37.42 26.55
N ASP A 220 10.83 36.97 27.79
CA ASP A 220 10.55 35.57 28.17
C ASP A 220 9.09 35.19 27.96
N GLN A 221 8.15 36.09 28.28
CA GLN A 221 6.72 35.86 28.05
C GLN A 221 6.42 35.74 26.54
N VAL A 222 6.99 36.65 25.74
CA VAL A 222 6.84 36.64 24.28
C VAL A 222 7.45 35.36 23.68
N ALA A 223 8.68 35.01 24.06
CA ALA A 223 9.37 33.80 23.59
C ALA A 223 8.58 32.53 23.97
N THR A 224 8.05 32.47 25.19
CA THR A 224 7.22 31.36 25.67
C THR A 224 5.93 31.24 24.86
N LEU A 225 5.23 32.35 24.59
CA LEU A 225 4.03 32.35 23.75
C LEU A 225 4.33 31.94 22.31
N ARG A 226 5.39 32.49 21.71
CA ARG A 226 5.84 32.16 20.35
C ARG A 226 6.12 30.67 20.22
N ASN A 227 6.89 30.10 21.15
CA ASN A 227 7.18 28.68 21.19
C ASN A 227 5.90 27.85 21.40
N ALA A 228 5.03 28.23 22.33
CA ALA A 228 3.77 27.53 22.58
C ALA A 228 2.87 27.44 21.33
N ILE A 229 2.81 28.50 20.54
CA ILE A 229 2.03 28.58 19.29
C ILE A 229 2.67 27.72 18.19
N TYR A 230 3.98 27.90 17.96
CA TYR A 230 4.62 27.41 16.75
C TYR A 230 5.38 26.09 16.89
N TYR A 231 5.69 25.64 18.12
CA TYR A 231 6.41 24.39 18.36
C TYR A 231 5.77 23.19 17.65
N GLN A 232 6.63 22.38 17.03
CA GLN A 232 6.30 21.12 16.40
C GLN A 232 7.36 20.09 16.76
N ARG A 233 6.91 18.93 17.23
CA ARG A 233 7.81 17.81 17.53
C ARG A 233 8.57 17.39 16.26
N PRO A 234 9.87 17.06 16.35
CA PRO A 234 10.67 16.59 15.22
C PRO A 234 10.10 15.30 14.63
N LEU A 235 10.44 15.00 13.37
CA LEU A 235 10.06 13.73 12.77
C LEU A 235 10.83 12.59 13.47
N LYS A 236 10.24 11.40 13.47
CA LYS A 236 10.94 10.22 13.96
C LYS A 236 11.98 9.79 12.91
N PRO A 237 13.24 9.54 13.31
CA PRO A 237 14.22 8.91 12.43
C PRO A 237 13.74 7.58 11.87
N VAL A 238 14.24 7.21 10.70
CA VAL A 238 14.00 5.89 10.12
C VAL A 238 15.05 4.93 10.68
N GLU A 239 14.60 3.86 11.34
CA GLU A 239 15.50 2.82 11.81
C GLU A 239 15.87 1.88 10.65
N PRO A 240 17.18 1.75 10.32
CA PRO A 240 17.63 0.79 9.32
C PRO A 240 17.46 -0.65 9.81
N GLY A 241 17.24 -1.56 8.85
CA GLY A 241 17.33 -3.00 9.10
C GLY A 241 18.78 -3.47 9.28
N ASN A 242 18.95 -4.73 9.64
CA ASN A 242 20.26 -5.30 9.92
C ASN A 242 21.01 -5.73 8.64
N CYS A 243 22.34 -5.70 8.69
CA CYS A 243 23.23 -6.11 7.61
C CYS A 243 23.06 -7.59 7.30
N THR A 244 23.17 -7.95 6.02
CA THR A 244 23.06 -9.35 5.56
C THR A 244 24.22 -10.23 6.04
N LEU A 245 25.45 -9.70 6.10
CA LEU A 245 26.66 -10.45 6.44
C LEU A 245 27.06 -10.30 7.91
N GLU A 246 26.61 -9.22 8.56
CA GLU A 246 26.89 -8.87 9.96
C GLU A 246 25.56 -8.57 10.68
N PRO A 247 24.77 -9.58 11.10
CA PRO A 247 23.39 -9.40 11.57
C PRO A 247 23.20 -8.48 12.78
N ASN A 248 24.26 -8.21 13.54
CA ASN A 248 24.26 -7.30 14.68
C ASN A 248 24.49 -5.83 14.26
N GLU A 249 24.93 -5.59 13.03
CA GLU A 249 25.23 -4.27 12.50
C GLU A 249 24.05 -3.72 11.69
N LYS A 250 23.89 -2.38 11.68
CA LYS A 250 22.88 -1.71 10.86
C LYS A 250 23.35 -1.54 9.41
N ARG A 251 22.39 -1.60 8.48
CA ARG A 251 22.64 -1.33 7.05
C ARG A 251 23.13 0.09 6.85
N ALA A 252 24.14 0.25 6.01
CA ALA A 252 24.68 1.54 5.63
C ALA A 252 23.66 2.34 4.79
N PRO A 253 23.58 3.67 4.98
CA PRO A 253 22.89 4.56 4.07
C PRO A 253 23.41 4.40 2.63
N LYS A 254 22.53 4.51 1.63
CA LYS A 254 22.94 4.42 0.22
C LYS A 254 23.92 5.53 -0.15
N GLY A 255 23.63 6.75 0.28
CA GLY A 255 24.50 7.90 0.09
C GLY A 255 25.69 7.99 1.06
N HIS A 256 26.08 6.90 1.72
CA HIS A 256 27.31 6.88 2.50
C HIS A 256 28.51 6.69 1.55
N ARG A 257 29.63 7.37 1.79
CA ARG A 257 30.84 7.30 0.95
C ARG A 257 31.34 5.86 0.74
N ILE A 258 31.51 5.10 1.83
CA ILE A 258 31.85 3.66 1.77
C ILE A 258 30.87 2.84 0.93
N THR A 259 29.57 3.16 0.92
CA THR A 259 28.59 2.48 0.06
C THR A 259 28.87 2.75 -1.42
N HIS A 260 29.20 3.99 -1.79
CA HIS A 260 29.57 4.34 -3.17
C HIS A 260 30.88 3.66 -3.57
N LEU A 261 31.91 3.75 -2.72
CA LEU A 261 33.22 3.14 -2.98
C LEU A 261 33.11 1.62 -3.19
N PHE A 262 32.40 0.94 -2.28
CA PHE A 262 32.17 -0.50 -2.39
C PHE A 262 31.41 -0.88 -3.66
N ARG A 263 30.38 -0.11 -4.05
CA ARG A 263 29.63 -0.34 -5.29
C ARG A 263 30.53 -0.18 -6.52
N ILE A 264 31.31 0.90 -6.58
CA ILE A 264 32.19 1.21 -7.71
C ILE A 264 33.19 0.06 -7.91
N TRP A 265 33.94 -0.29 -6.86
CA TRP A 265 34.88 -1.43 -6.90
C TRP A 265 34.21 -2.74 -7.30
N SER A 266 33.06 -3.05 -6.69
CA SER A 266 32.33 -4.28 -7.00
C SER A 266 31.89 -4.33 -8.46
N GLU A 267 31.44 -3.21 -9.05
CA GLU A 267 31.03 -3.17 -10.46
C GLU A 267 32.24 -3.28 -11.39
N ILE A 268 33.32 -2.55 -11.13
CA ILE A 268 34.55 -2.57 -11.94
C ILE A 268 35.16 -3.97 -11.98
N ASN A 269 35.25 -4.68 -10.85
CA ASN A 269 35.85 -6.02 -10.81
C ASN A 269 35.01 -7.10 -11.53
N HIS A 270 33.73 -6.82 -11.80
CA HIS A 270 32.89 -7.70 -12.62
C HIS A 270 32.86 -7.30 -14.09
N LEU A 271 33.54 -6.21 -14.49
CA LEU A 271 33.65 -5.83 -15.89
C LEU A 271 34.57 -6.81 -16.62
N THR A 272 34.03 -7.37 -17.68
CA THR A 272 34.81 -8.05 -18.71
C THR A 272 34.52 -7.35 -20.03
N TYR A 273 35.50 -7.27 -20.90
CA TYR A 273 35.34 -6.71 -22.24
C TYR A 273 35.71 -7.76 -23.29
N SER A 274 35.03 -7.71 -24.44
CA SER A 274 35.30 -8.58 -25.57
C SER A 274 35.53 -7.75 -26.82
N VAL A 275 36.58 -8.09 -27.56
CA VAL A 275 36.84 -7.56 -28.91
C VAL A 275 36.35 -8.59 -29.92
N PRO A 276 35.72 -8.20 -31.05
CA PRO A 276 35.31 -9.14 -32.09
C PRO A 276 36.44 -10.11 -32.48
N GLY A 277 36.15 -11.41 -32.46
CA GLY A 277 37.13 -12.47 -32.78
C GLY A 277 38.11 -12.84 -31.65
N LYS A 278 38.08 -12.17 -30.49
CA LYS A 278 38.91 -12.50 -29.32
C LYS A 278 38.09 -13.02 -28.15
N ALA A 279 38.72 -13.80 -27.26
CA ALA A 279 38.11 -14.19 -26.00
C ALA A 279 37.86 -12.97 -25.11
N ALA A 280 36.86 -13.04 -24.23
CA ALA A 280 36.59 -11.98 -23.27
C ALA A 280 37.75 -11.87 -22.26
N ALA A 281 38.21 -10.64 -22.01
CA ALA A 281 39.26 -10.30 -21.06
C ALA A 281 38.69 -9.55 -19.85
N THR A 282 39.39 -9.62 -18.73
CA THR A 282 39.13 -8.81 -17.53
C THR A 282 40.00 -7.56 -17.55
N LEU A 283 39.60 -6.52 -16.82
CA LEU A 283 40.46 -5.35 -16.63
C LEU A 283 41.73 -5.72 -15.84
N THR A 284 42.85 -5.08 -16.18
CA THR A 284 44.05 -5.13 -15.34
C THR A 284 43.83 -4.31 -14.06
N LEU A 285 44.63 -4.57 -13.01
CA LEU A 285 44.55 -3.84 -11.75
C LEU A 285 44.72 -2.32 -11.96
N ASN A 286 45.65 -1.91 -12.83
CA ASN A 286 45.91 -0.51 -13.14
C ASN A 286 44.71 0.14 -13.87
N GLN A 287 44.12 -0.55 -14.84
CA GLN A 287 42.89 -0.09 -15.50
C GLN A 287 41.72 0.03 -14.51
N ALA A 288 41.55 -0.97 -13.65
CA ALA A 288 40.51 -0.93 -12.61
C ALA A 288 40.70 0.28 -11.67
N GLN A 289 41.92 0.51 -11.20
CA GLN A 289 42.27 1.65 -10.35
C GLN A 289 41.97 2.98 -11.05
N LYS A 290 42.41 3.16 -12.31
CA LYS A 290 42.15 4.36 -13.12
C LYS A 290 40.65 4.63 -13.29
N ALA A 291 39.84 3.60 -13.53
CA ALA A 291 38.38 3.72 -13.62
C ALA A 291 37.74 4.12 -12.29
N VAL A 292 38.18 3.52 -11.18
CA VAL A 292 37.66 3.81 -9.84
C VAL A 292 37.96 5.26 -9.43
N GLU A 293 39.20 5.72 -9.60
CA GLU A 293 39.60 7.09 -9.27
C GLU A 293 38.77 8.13 -10.02
N PHE A 294 38.52 7.90 -11.30
CA PHE A 294 37.64 8.74 -12.09
C PHE A 294 36.21 8.76 -11.51
N LEU A 295 35.64 7.57 -11.26
CA LEU A 295 34.27 7.42 -10.75
C LEU A 295 34.09 7.94 -9.32
N GLN A 296 35.13 8.03 -8.50
CA GLN A 296 35.06 8.64 -7.17
C GLN A 296 34.87 10.16 -7.19
N SER A 297 35.15 10.81 -8.33
CA SER A 297 35.02 12.28 -8.48
C SER A 297 33.88 12.70 -9.40
N LYS A 298 33.25 11.74 -10.10
CA LYS A 298 32.23 11.99 -11.11
C LYS A 298 30.95 11.25 -10.78
N LYS A 299 29.82 11.83 -11.19
CA LYS A 299 28.51 11.20 -11.01
C LYS A 299 28.35 9.89 -11.80
N GLU A 300 28.88 9.84 -13.02
CA GLU A 300 28.73 8.72 -13.95
C GLU A 300 29.79 8.82 -15.07
N ILE A 301 30.05 7.71 -15.76
CA ILE A 301 30.86 7.64 -16.99
C ILE A 301 30.12 6.77 -18.02
N SER A 302 30.13 7.14 -19.29
CA SER A 302 29.64 6.27 -20.36
C SER A 302 30.63 5.15 -20.66
N PHE A 303 30.15 4.04 -21.23
CA PHE A 303 31.05 2.95 -21.64
C PHE A 303 32.01 3.36 -22.76
N GLU A 304 31.62 4.33 -23.58
CA GLU A 304 32.47 4.96 -24.60
C GLU A 304 33.62 5.73 -23.94
N GLU A 305 33.31 6.69 -23.08
CA GLU A 305 34.33 7.44 -22.31
C GLU A 305 35.20 6.51 -21.45
N LEU A 306 34.64 5.39 -20.97
CA LEU A 306 35.40 4.39 -20.21
C LEU A 306 36.40 3.64 -21.08
N ARG A 307 36.06 3.30 -22.34
CA ARG A 307 37.03 2.70 -23.27
C ARG A 307 38.19 3.65 -23.50
N ASP A 308 37.90 4.92 -23.76
CA ASP A 308 38.91 5.96 -23.99
C ASP A 308 39.80 6.13 -22.75
N LEU A 309 39.19 6.23 -21.57
CA LEU A 309 39.92 6.34 -20.30
C LEU A 309 40.85 5.15 -20.07
N LEU A 310 40.44 3.94 -20.45
CA LEU A 310 41.17 2.70 -20.22
C LEU A 310 42.07 2.29 -21.39
N GLU A 311 42.13 3.10 -22.44
CA GLU A 311 42.91 2.87 -23.66
C GLU A 311 42.58 1.50 -24.29
N LEU A 312 41.29 1.15 -24.28
CA LEU A 312 40.77 -0.08 -24.89
C LEU A 312 40.45 0.12 -26.37
N ASP A 313 40.40 -0.98 -27.11
CA ASP A 313 39.95 -0.99 -28.50
C ASP A 313 38.54 -0.35 -28.61
N PRO A 314 38.31 0.62 -29.54
CA PRO A 314 37.02 1.25 -29.72
C PRO A 314 35.88 0.28 -30.02
N ASP A 315 36.18 -0.85 -30.69
CA ASP A 315 35.21 -1.90 -31.02
C ASP A 315 34.99 -2.89 -29.86
N SER A 316 35.70 -2.71 -28.74
CA SER A 316 35.50 -3.54 -27.55
C SER A 316 34.16 -3.26 -26.89
N ARG A 317 33.54 -4.33 -26.37
CA ARG A 317 32.24 -4.24 -25.70
C ARG A 317 32.29 -4.82 -24.31
N PHE A 318 31.79 -4.09 -23.32
CA PHE A 318 31.71 -4.60 -21.94
C PHE A 318 30.53 -5.56 -21.76
N ASN A 319 30.67 -6.55 -20.88
CA ASN A 319 29.59 -7.50 -20.52
C ASN A 319 28.37 -6.82 -19.89
N MET A 320 28.57 -5.69 -19.22
CA MET A 320 27.51 -4.90 -18.61
C MET A 320 26.93 -3.85 -19.57
N GLU A 321 27.56 -3.63 -20.73
CA GLU A 321 27.13 -2.64 -21.72
C GLU A 321 25.97 -3.19 -22.55
N SER A 322 24.89 -2.43 -22.57
CA SER A 322 23.71 -2.74 -23.37
C SER A 322 23.03 -1.46 -23.81
N ASP A 323 22.10 -1.57 -24.77
CA ASP A 323 21.28 -0.42 -25.18
C ASP A 323 20.52 0.22 -24.01
N VAL A 324 20.30 -0.54 -22.92
CA VAL A 324 19.64 -0.10 -21.70
C VAL A 324 20.62 0.48 -20.67
N ARG A 325 21.83 -0.09 -20.57
CA ARG A 325 22.87 0.36 -19.65
C ARG A 325 24.05 0.88 -20.45
N LYS A 326 24.04 2.20 -20.69
CA LYS A 326 25.08 2.94 -21.42
C LYS A 326 26.15 3.55 -20.52
N LYS A 327 25.93 3.57 -19.20
CA LYS A 327 26.78 4.27 -18.23
C LYS A 327 26.98 3.45 -16.96
N LEU A 328 28.10 3.71 -16.27
CA LEU A 328 28.38 3.28 -14.91
C LEU A 328 28.20 4.45 -13.94
N LEU A 329 27.71 4.14 -12.74
CA LEU A 329 27.45 5.14 -11.71
C LEU A 329 28.68 5.36 -10.83
N GLY A 330 29.12 6.60 -10.72
CA GLY A 330 30.16 7.03 -9.78
C GLY A 330 29.60 7.65 -8.50
N ASP A 331 30.45 8.37 -7.79
CA ASP A 331 30.09 9.05 -6.55
C ASP A 331 29.36 10.36 -6.84
N SER A 332 28.03 10.26 -6.88
CA SER A 332 27.14 11.39 -7.12
C SER A 332 27.19 12.47 -6.04
N ILE A 333 27.70 12.15 -4.85
CA ILE A 333 27.83 13.11 -3.74
C ILE A 333 29.15 13.85 -3.88
N ALA A 334 30.25 13.13 -4.11
CA ALA A 334 31.54 13.76 -4.37
C ALA A 334 31.48 14.71 -5.56
N ASP A 335 30.76 14.34 -6.63
CA ASP A 335 30.50 15.22 -7.79
C ASP A 335 29.78 16.53 -7.39
N GLN A 336 28.74 16.44 -6.55
CA GLN A 336 28.00 17.62 -6.07
C GLN A 336 28.83 18.48 -5.13
N MET A 337 29.54 17.87 -4.19
CA MET A 337 30.32 18.57 -3.16
C MET A 337 31.53 19.29 -3.77
N SER A 338 32.17 18.68 -4.78
CA SER A 338 33.37 19.23 -5.43
C SER A 338 33.07 20.41 -6.37
N LYS A 339 31.81 20.80 -6.55
CA LYS A 339 31.45 21.96 -7.38
C LYS A 339 31.99 23.26 -6.77
N PRO A 340 32.48 24.21 -7.58
CA PRO A 340 33.06 25.46 -7.08
C PRO A 340 32.14 26.25 -6.13
N GLY A 341 30.82 26.23 -6.40
CA GLY A 341 29.82 26.89 -5.56
C GLY A 341 29.37 26.10 -4.32
N VAL A 342 30.04 25.00 -3.96
CA VAL A 342 29.79 24.22 -2.74
C VAL A 342 31.08 24.16 -1.89
N PHE A 343 31.91 23.13 -2.05
CA PHE A 343 33.25 23.09 -1.43
C PHE A 343 34.38 23.34 -2.44
N GLY A 344 34.15 23.11 -3.74
CA GLY A 344 35.20 23.18 -4.75
C GLY A 344 36.37 22.23 -4.42
N LYS A 345 37.60 22.71 -4.64
CA LYS A 345 38.84 21.97 -4.33
C LYS A 345 38.98 21.61 -2.85
N LYS A 346 38.34 22.35 -1.93
CA LYS A 346 38.40 22.06 -0.49
C LYS A 346 37.83 20.68 -0.16
N TRP A 347 36.87 20.17 -0.95
CA TRP A 347 36.28 18.85 -0.69
C TRP A 347 37.32 17.73 -0.69
N ALA A 348 38.25 17.75 -1.65
CA ALA A 348 39.29 16.73 -1.74
C ALA A 348 40.23 16.73 -0.52
N LEU A 349 40.49 17.92 0.04
CA LEU A 349 41.39 18.14 1.18
C LEU A 349 40.78 17.76 2.53
N LEU A 350 39.45 17.58 2.62
CA LEU A 350 38.81 17.11 3.84
C LEU A 350 39.17 15.65 4.11
N ASP A 351 39.40 15.32 5.38
CA ASP A 351 39.50 13.93 5.80
C ASP A 351 38.16 13.19 5.67
N ASP A 352 38.23 11.87 5.75
CA ASP A 352 37.08 11.00 5.59
C ASP A 352 35.99 11.24 6.66
N ALA A 353 36.39 11.58 7.89
CA ALA A 353 35.46 11.82 8.99
C ALA A 353 34.65 13.11 8.78
N ALA A 354 35.29 14.18 8.32
CA ALA A 354 34.66 15.45 7.98
C ALA A 354 33.73 15.32 6.77
N LYS A 355 34.11 14.51 5.77
CA LYS A 355 33.24 14.18 4.62
C LYS A 355 31.99 13.43 5.08
N ASP A 356 32.15 12.40 5.92
CA ASP A 356 31.04 11.61 6.42
C ASP A 356 30.13 12.47 7.35
N GLU A 357 30.70 13.35 8.17
CA GLU A 357 29.96 14.34 9.00
C GLU A 357 29.09 15.27 8.13
N ALA A 358 29.65 15.81 7.05
CA ALA A 358 28.92 16.67 6.12
C ALA A 358 27.73 15.96 5.45
N ILE A 359 27.95 14.73 4.99
CA ILE A 359 26.92 13.89 4.35
C ILE A 359 25.81 13.54 5.34
N ASP A 360 26.18 13.16 6.56
CA ASP A 360 25.27 12.80 7.63
C ASP A 360 24.42 13.99 8.07
N ARG A 361 25.03 15.17 8.23
CA ARG A 361 24.31 16.41 8.56
C ARG A 361 23.29 16.77 7.48
N ILE A 362 23.66 16.67 6.20
CA ILE A 362 22.72 16.85 5.08
C ILE A 362 21.57 15.87 5.18
N ARG A 363 21.83 14.59 5.48
CA ARG A 363 20.79 13.56 5.56
C ARG A 363 19.82 13.80 6.72
N ASP A 364 20.35 14.22 7.86
CA ASP A 364 19.62 14.18 9.13
C ASP A 364 18.99 15.53 9.53
N GLU A 365 19.52 16.66 9.09
CA GLU A 365 18.97 17.99 9.39
C GLU A 365 17.69 18.29 8.57
N GLU A 366 16.64 18.76 9.25
CA GLU A 366 15.33 19.04 8.67
C GLU A 366 15.18 20.50 8.22
N ASP A 367 15.99 21.38 8.80
CA ASP A 367 15.94 22.84 8.62
C ASP A 367 17.12 23.34 7.77
N ASN A 368 16.81 24.08 6.70
CA ASN A 368 17.83 24.63 5.81
C ASN A 368 18.70 25.66 6.51
N GLU A 369 18.11 26.53 7.33
CA GLU A 369 18.84 27.63 7.94
C GLU A 369 19.84 27.12 8.97
N VAL A 370 19.44 26.11 9.75
CA VAL A 370 20.32 25.42 10.70
C VAL A 370 21.48 24.73 9.96
N LEU A 371 21.20 24.09 8.82
CA LEU A 371 22.23 23.42 8.03
C LEU A 371 23.21 24.42 7.39
N CYS A 372 22.71 25.54 6.87
CA CYS A 372 23.55 26.60 6.31
C CYS A 372 24.48 27.18 7.37
N ARG A 373 23.93 27.57 8.54
CA ARG A 373 24.72 28.14 9.64
C ARG A 373 25.79 27.17 10.11
N TRP A 374 25.41 25.90 10.32
CA TRP A 374 26.36 24.86 10.70
C TRP A 374 27.48 24.71 9.66
N ALA A 375 27.18 24.76 8.36
CA ALA A 375 28.20 24.64 7.32
C ALA A 375 29.14 25.86 7.26
N GLN A 376 28.63 27.06 7.55
CA GLN A 376 29.45 28.28 7.69
C GLN A 376 30.40 28.14 8.89
N GLU A 377 29.87 27.75 10.06
CA GLU A 377 30.64 27.62 11.30
C GLU A 377 31.68 26.47 11.24
N ARG A 378 31.27 25.29 10.72
CA ARG A 378 32.10 24.08 10.72
C ARG A 378 33.17 24.08 9.61
N PHE A 379 32.86 24.65 8.45
CA PHE A 379 33.70 24.55 7.25
C PHE A 379 34.10 25.90 6.64
N GLY A 380 33.64 27.03 7.19
CA GLY A 380 33.95 28.36 6.66
C GLY A 380 33.38 28.58 5.26
N LEU A 381 32.21 28.00 4.94
CA LEU A 381 31.55 28.24 3.67
C LEU A 381 30.97 29.66 3.62
N SER A 382 30.94 30.28 2.44
CA SER A 382 30.19 31.52 2.22
C SER A 382 28.68 31.28 2.32
N ASP A 383 27.88 32.33 2.47
CA ASP A 383 26.40 32.21 2.49
C ASP A 383 25.84 31.52 1.25
N GLU A 384 26.35 31.85 0.07
CA GLU A 384 25.95 31.20 -1.17
C GLU A 384 26.37 29.72 -1.22
N ALA A 385 27.61 29.42 -0.81
CA ALA A 385 28.11 28.06 -0.75
C ALA A 385 27.35 27.20 0.27
N ALA A 386 26.99 27.75 1.42
CA ALA A 386 26.19 27.11 2.44
C ALA A 386 24.76 26.81 1.96
N LYS A 387 24.14 27.75 1.23
CA LYS A 387 22.83 27.53 0.58
C LYS A 387 22.89 26.41 -0.46
N ASN A 388 23.95 26.39 -1.28
CA ASN A 388 24.15 25.33 -2.27
C ASN A 388 24.43 23.97 -1.60
N PHE A 389 25.21 23.95 -0.52
CA PHE A 389 25.43 22.78 0.33
C PHE A 389 24.10 22.24 0.88
N ALA A 390 23.22 23.09 1.43
CA ALA A 390 21.91 22.67 1.91
C ALA A 390 20.99 22.12 0.80
N ALA A 391 21.21 22.55 -0.44
CA ALA A 391 20.50 22.06 -1.62
C ALA A 391 20.99 20.69 -2.13
N VAL A 392 22.21 20.25 -1.75
CA VAL A 392 22.78 18.95 -2.13
C VAL A 392 21.82 17.80 -1.79
N ARG A 393 21.75 16.83 -2.72
CA ARG A 393 20.88 15.66 -2.61
C ARG A 393 21.71 14.41 -2.41
N VAL A 394 21.62 13.88 -1.20
CA VAL A 394 22.12 12.55 -0.83
C VAL A 394 21.05 11.51 -1.16
N GLU A 395 21.50 10.35 -1.67
CA GLU A 395 20.61 9.22 -1.99
C GLU A 395 19.87 8.72 -0.75
N ASP A 396 18.54 8.64 -0.85
CA ASP A 396 17.69 8.16 0.24
C ASP A 396 17.71 6.63 0.35
N GLY A 397 17.57 6.14 1.58
CA GLY A 397 17.43 4.72 1.89
C GLY A 397 18.76 4.05 2.26
N PHE A 398 18.72 2.72 2.37
CA PHE A 398 19.82 1.92 2.90
C PHE A 398 20.18 0.78 1.94
N GLY A 399 21.45 0.38 1.93
CA GLY A 399 21.96 -0.78 1.21
C GLY A 399 21.59 -2.09 1.90
N ARG A 400 22.24 -3.20 1.50
CA ARG A 400 22.07 -4.51 2.15
C ARG A 400 23.11 -4.79 3.23
N LEU A 401 24.24 -4.09 3.17
CA LEU A 401 25.41 -4.33 3.99
C LEU A 401 25.64 -3.15 4.94
N SER A 402 26.31 -3.41 6.07
CA SER A 402 26.80 -2.39 6.99
C SER A 402 28.09 -1.76 6.46
N VAL A 403 28.43 -0.58 6.98
CA VAL A 403 29.73 0.07 6.70
C VAL A 403 30.87 -0.89 7.05
N LYS A 404 30.81 -1.51 8.24
CA LYS A 404 31.77 -2.52 8.70
C LYS A 404 32.00 -3.67 7.72
N ALA A 405 30.93 -4.29 7.21
CA ALA A 405 31.04 -5.41 6.27
C ALA A 405 31.69 -4.98 4.95
N MET A 406 31.33 -3.79 4.44
CA MET A 406 31.92 -3.25 3.22
C MET A 406 33.40 -2.89 3.43
N THR A 407 33.76 -2.21 4.52
CA THR A 407 35.14 -1.85 4.85
C THR A 407 36.03 -3.09 4.95
N ARG A 408 35.55 -4.21 5.50
CA ARG A 408 36.31 -5.48 5.54
C ARG A 408 36.55 -6.11 4.17
N MET A 409 35.69 -5.84 3.18
CA MET A 409 35.80 -6.41 1.83
C MET A 409 36.54 -5.51 0.84
N ILE A 410 36.55 -4.19 1.06
CA ILE A 410 37.18 -3.23 0.14
C ILE A 410 38.65 -3.55 -0.17
N PRO A 411 39.52 -3.92 0.79
CA PRO A 411 40.92 -4.27 0.48
C PRO A 411 41.03 -5.40 -0.56
N PHE A 412 40.24 -6.46 -0.41
CA PHE A 412 40.23 -7.56 -1.39
C PHE A 412 39.64 -7.13 -2.75
N LEU A 413 38.66 -6.21 -2.76
CA LEU A 413 38.19 -5.64 -4.02
C LEU A 413 39.30 -4.81 -4.70
N GLN A 414 40.12 -4.08 -3.94
CA GLN A 414 41.24 -3.31 -4.48
C GLN A 414 42.33 -4.22 -5.08
N GLU A 415 42.46 -5.45 -4.60
CA GLU A 415 43.31 -6.51 -5.18
C GLU A 415 42.73 -7.14 -6.47
N GLY A 416 41.53 -6.72 -6.91
CA GLY A 416 40.88 -7.20 -8.14
C GLY A 416 39.93 -8.38 -7.94
N PHE A 417 39.66 -8.80 -6.70
CA PHE A 417 38.72 -9.89 -6.45
C PHE A 417 37.27 -9.45 -6.72
N THR A 418 36.45 -10.36 -7.27
CA THR A 418 35.00 -10.17 -7.38
C THR A 418 34.34 -10.20 -6.00
N TYR A 419 33.14 -9.62 -5.88
CA TYR A 419 32.38 -9.56 -4.62
C TYR A 419 32.29 -10.91 -3.88
N ASP A 420 32.01 -11.99 -4.60
CA ASP A 420 31.86 -13.32 -4.00
C ASP A 420 33.18 -13.82 -3.39
N LYS A 421 34.30 -13.59 -4.07
CA LYS A 421 35.64 -13.92 -3.59
C LYS A 421 36.07 -13.01 -2.44
N ALA A 422 35.88 -11.69 -2.57
CA ALA A 422 36.17 -10.72 -1.53
C ALA A 422 35.37 -10.98 -0.25
N ALA A 423 34.09 -11.38 -0.38
CA ALA A 423 33.28 -11.82 0.74
C ALA A 423 33.87 -13.09 1.39
N GLY A 424 34.25 -14.09 0.60
CA GLY A 424 34.89 -15.31 1.09
C GLY A 424 36.20 -15.03 1.86
N LEU A 425 37.08 -14.21 1.28
CA LEU A 425 38.35 -13.79 1.89
C LEU A 425 38.14 -12.98 3.17
N ALA A 426 37.07 -12.18 3.23
CA ALA A 426 36.68 -11.45 4.44
C ALA A 426 36.01 -12.34 5.52
N GLY A 427 35.86 -13.65 5.27
CA GLY A 427 35.27 -14.61 6.20
C GLY A 427 33.76 -14.74 6.11
N TYR A 428 33.13 -14.31 5.01
CA TYR A 428 31.69 -14.36 4.81
C TYR A 428 31.26 -15.37 3.75
N VAL A 429 30.05 -15.89 3.90
CA VAL A 429 29.33 -16.56 2.81
C VAL A 429 28.62 -15.49 1.99
N HIS A 430 29.07 -15.24 0.76
CA HIS A 430 28.59 -14.14 -0.10
C HIS A 430 27.06 -14.09 -0.30
N SER A 431 26.39 -15.25 -0.22
CA SER A 431 24.93 -15.36 -0.35
C SER A 431 24.19 -14.89 0.92
N GLY A 432 24.83 -15.02 2.09
CA GLY A 432 24.24 -14.78 3.40
C GLY A 432 22.92 -15.52 3.62
N ILE A 433 22.74 -16.67 2.97
CA ILE A 433 21.49 -17.46 2.94
C ILE A 433 21.80 -18.90 3.32
N GLY A 434 21.08 -19.41 4.31
CA GLY A 434 21.10 -20.81 4.71
C GLY A 434 21.38 -20.97 6.20
N HIS A 435 20.60 -21.84 6.83
CA HIS A 435 20.86 -22.35 8.16
C HIS A 435 21.36 -23.79 8.06
N ASP A 436 21.90 -24.32 9.16
CA ASP A 436 22.45 -25.68 9.22
C ASP A 436 21.40 -26.79 9.04
N GLY A 437 20.12 -26.43 9.17
CA GLY A 437 18.99 -27.36 9.05
C GLY A 437 18.81 -28.22 10.28
N ASN A 438 19.41 -27.87 11.42
CA ASN A 438 19.46 -28.76 12.59
C ASN A 438 18.34 -28.52 13.61
N ARG A 439 17.57 -27.43 13.49
CA ARG A 439 16.52 -27.14 14.47
C ARG A 439 15.34 -28.10 14.33
N ASP A 440 14.76 -28.52 15.45
CA ASP A 440 13.64 -29.47 15.47
C ASP A 440 12.31 -28.84 15.03
N LYS A 441 12.14 -27.54 15.31
CA LYS A 441 10.94 -26.78 14.96
C LYS A 441 11.34 -25.42 14.39
N LEU A 442 10.45 -24.84 13.57
CA LEU A 442 10.59 -23.47 13.13
C LEU A 442 10.36 -22.51 14.32
N PRO A 443 11.36 -21.66 14.65
CA PRO A 443 11.23 -20.63 15.69
C PRO A 443 10.32 -19.50 15.20
N TYR A 444 10.26 -18.35 15.88
CA TYR A 444 9.67 -17.17 15.25
C TYR A 444 10.56 -16.72 14.09
N TYR A 445 9.98 -16.39 12.93
CA TYR A 445 10.78 -16.07 11.75
C TYR A 445 11.73 -14.88 11.99
N GLY A 446 11.39 -13.92 12.85
CA GLY A 446 12.24 -12.77 13.15
C GLY A 446 13.52 -13.10 13.90
N GLU A 447 13.58 -14.23 14.61
CA GLU A 447 14.80 -14.71 15.29
C GLU A 447 15.91 -15.03 14.28
N VAL A 448 15.53 -15.63 13.14
CA VAL A 448 16.46 -16.18 12.15
C VAL A 448 16.56 -15.33 10.88
N LEU A 449 15.47 -14.65 10.50
CA LEU A 449 15.38 -13.79 9.31
C LEU A 449 15.65 -12.31 9.65
N THR A 450 16.69 -12.06 10.46
CA THR A 450 17.02 -10.75 11.04
C THR A 450 17.14 -9.63 9.99
N ARG A 451 17.64 -9.95 8.80
CA ARG A 451 17.78 -9.01 7.67
C ARG A 451 16.43 -8.52 7.08
N TYR A 452 15.33 -9.18 7.38
CA TYR A 452 14.00 -8.83 6.85
C TYR A 452 13.11 -8.10 7.86
N VAL A 453 13.47 -8.12 9.14
CA VAL A 453 12.67 -7.55 10.22
C VAL A 453 13.17 -6.19 10.66
N VAL A 454 12.24 -5.40 11.20
CA VAL A 454 12.50 -4.07 11.77
C VAL A 454 11.74 -3.90 13.08
N GLY A 455 12.26 -3.04 13.96
CA GLY A 455 11.60 -2.64 15.21
C GLY A 455 11.67 -3.65 16.36
N GLY A 456 12.64 -4.58 16.33
CA GLY A 456 12.95 -5.44 17.46
C GLY A 456 13.66 -4.65 18.56
N THR A 457 13.24 -4.88 19.81
CA THR A 457 13.78 -4.21 21.01
C THR A 457 14.95 -4.95 21.63
N GLY A 458 15.12 -6.25 21.33
CA GLY A 458 16.08 -7.12 22.01
C GLY A 458 15.66 -7.53 23.43
N ASP A 459 14.55 -6.99 23.96
CA ASP A 459 13.99 -7.35 25.26
C ASP A 459 13.60 -8.83 25.27
N LEU A 460 14.30 -9.62 26.09
CA LEU A 460 14.16 -11.07 26.12
C LEU A 460 12.80 -11.53 26.67
N ASP A 461 12.15 -10.69 27.48
CA ASP A 461 10.86 -10.94 28.13
C ASP A 461 9.67 -10.45 27.28
N ALA A 462 9.96 -9.70 26.20
CA ALA A 462 8.93 -9.21 25.30
C ALA A 462 8.40 -10.32 24.37
N PRO A 463 7.13 -10.25 23.93
CA PRO A 463 6.61 -11.13 22.89
C PRO A 463 7.46 -11.11 21.62
N ASP A 464 7.53 -12.24 20.90
CA ASP A 464 8.36 -12.46 19.70
C ASP A 464 8.46 -11.25 18.74
N GLU A 465 7.31 -10.64 18.36
CA GLU A 465 7.28 -9.49 17.46
C GLU A 465 7.96 -8.24 18.03
N LYS A 466 7.88 -8.01 19.35
CA LYS A 466 8.54 -6.89 20.00
C LYS A 466 10.01 -7.18 20.26
N LYS A 467 10.34 -8.43 20.59
CA LYS A 467 11.71 -8.89 20.85
C LYS A 467 12.54 -8.81 19.56
N TRP A 468 12.09 -9.50 18.51
CA TRP A 468 12.84 -9.68 17.26
C TRP A 468 12.44 -8.71 16.14
N GLY A 469 11.30 -8.03 16.27
CA GLY A 469 10.75 -7.19 15.21
C GLY A 469 9.93 -8.00 14.21
N LYS A 470 9.45 -7.35 13.15
CA LYS A 470 8.64 -8.02 12.12
C LYS A 470 8.84 -7.50 10.72
N LEU A 471 8.42 -8.31 9.76
CA LEU A 471 8.33 -7.95 8.35
C LEU A 471 7.30 -6.83 8.13
N GLY A 472 7.69 -5.81 7.34
CA GLY A 472 6.81 -4.69 7.00
C GLY A 472 5.66 -5.05 6.06
N ASN A 473 5.79 -6.15 5.29
CA ASN A 473 4.72 -6.66 4.43
C ASN A 473 3.77 -7.56 5.25
N PRO A 474 2.50 -7.16 5.46
CA PRO A 474 1.57 -7.88 6.33
C PRO A 474 1.21 -9.27 5.78
N THR A 475 1.09 -9.42 4.47
CA THR A 475 0.73 -10.68 3.81
C THR A 475 1.82 -11.72 4.03
N VAL A 476 3.09 -11.35 3.81
CA VAL A 476 4.24 -12.24 4.07
C VAL A 476 4.40 -12.56 5.55
N HIS A 477 4.19 -11.57 6.43
CA HIS A 477 4.24 -11.77 7.87
C HIS A 477 3.21 -12.81 8.35
N ILE A 478 1.97 -12.72 7.88
CA ILE A 478 0.91 -13.69 8.22
C ILE A 478 1.25 -15.05 7.60
N GLY A 479 1.65 -15.09 6.33
CA GLY A 479 2.00 -16.31 5.62
C GLY A 479 3.11 -17.11 6.32
N LEU A 480 4.21 -16.47 6.74
CA LEU A 480 5.31 -17.13 7.45
C LEU A 480 4.89 -17.65 8.84
N ASN A 481 4.01 -16.94 9.54
CA ASN A 481 3.48 -17.42 10.82
C ASN A 481 2.54 -18.62 10.64
N GLN A 482 1.71 -18.64 9.59
CA GLN A 482 0.90 -19.82 9.27
C GLN A 482 1.78 -21.00 8.83
N LEU A 483 2.82 -20.74 8.02
CA LEU A 483 3.80 -21.74 7.63
C LEU A 483 4.50 -22.34 8.85
N ARG A 484 4.95 -21.51 9.82
CA ARG A 484 5.54 -21.97 11.09
C ARG A 484 4.62 -22.96 11.80
N LEU A 485 3.35 -22.60 11.97
CA LEU A 485 2.36 -23.44 12.65
C LEU A 485 2.15 -24.78 11.94
N ILE A 486 1.94 -24.74 10.62
CA ILE A 486 1.73 -25.95 9.80
C ILE A 486 2.95 -26.86 9.90
N MET A 487 4.15 -26.35 9.62
CA MET A 487 5.37 -27.15 9.60
C MET A 487 5.65 -27.78 10.97
N ASN A 488 5.50 -27.04 12.06
CA ASN A 488 5.73 -27.57 13.40
C ASN A 488 4.75 -28.69 13.76
N LEU A 489 3.47 -28.56 13.36
CA LEU A 489 2.46 -29.60 13.56
C LEU A 489 2.70 -30.82 12.65
N LEU A 490 3.16 -30.62 11.41
CA LEU A 490 3.52 -31.72 10.51
C LEU A 490 4.74 -32.50 11.03
N ILE A 491 5.77 -31.79 11.54
CA ILE A 491 6.95 -32.43 12.14
C ILE A 491 6.56 -33.22 13.39
N GLU A 492 5.71 -32.66 14.24
CA GLU A 492 5.20 -33.36 15.42
C GLU A 492 4.36 -34.59 15.05
N ALA A 493 3.63 -34.53 13.93
CA ALA A 493 2.76 -35.59 13.45
C ALA A 493 3.48 -36.73 12.74
N HIS A 494 4.52 -36.43 11.97
CA HIS A 494 5.09 -37.34 10.97
C HIS A 494 6.61 -37.47 11.06
N GLY A 495 7.28 -36.63 11.84
CA GLY A 495 8.74 -36.55 11.89
C GLY A 495 9.32 -35.49 10.95
N ARG A 496 10.64 -35.32 11.00
CA ARG A 496 11.36 -34.26 10.26
C ARG A 496 11.44 -34.57 8.76
N PRO A 497 11.23 -33.58 7.87
CA PRO A 497 11.38 -33.77 6.44
C PRO A 497 12.85 -33.95 6.06
N HIS A 498 13.13 -34.90 5.17
CA HIS A 498 14.44 -35.05 4.52
C HIS A 498 14.58 -34.03 3.39
N GLU A 499 13.47 -33.71 2.73
CA GLU A 499 13.40 -32.71 1.67
C GLU A 499 12.15 -31.84 1.79
N ILE A 500 12.28 -30.56 1.43
CA ILE A 500 11.15 -29.65 1.31
C ILE A 500 11.15 -29.02 -0.09
N VAL A 501 9.99 -29.06 -0.74
CA VAL A 501 9.77 -28.49 -2.07
C VAL A 501 8.73 -27.38 -1.98
N VAL A 502 9.07 -26.20 -2.50
CA VAL A 502 8.20 -25.01 -2.41
C VAL A 502 8.01 -24.42 -3.81
N GLU A 503 6.78 -24.02 -4.15
CA GLU A 503 6.55 -23.28 -5.38
C GLU A 503 7.07 -21.83 -5.28
N LEU A 504 7.82 -21.40 -6.29
CA LEU A 504 8.13 -20.00 -6.58
C LEU A 504 7.39 -19.57 -7.86
N ALA A 505 6.90 -18.34 -7.87
CA ALA A 505 6.51 -17.65 -9.10
C ALA A 505 7.76 -17.28 -9.93
N ARG A 506 8.45 -18.29 -10.48
CA ARG A 506 9.50 -18.15 -11.50
C ARG A 506 8.95 -18.61 -12.84
N ASP A 507 9.37 -17.96 -13.92
CA ASP A 507 9.07 -18.40 -15.28
C ASP A 507 9.98 -19.56 -15.71
N LEU A 508 9.52 -20.35 -16.70
CA LEU A 508 10.33 -21.39 -17.35
C LEU A 508 11.39 -20.75 -18.29
N LYS A 509 12.43 -21.52 -18.65
CA LYS A 509 13.46 -21.08 -19.59
C LYS A 509 12.84 -20.75 -20.95
N MET A 510 13.00 -19.50 -21.37
CA MET A 510 12.55 -19.04 -22.68
C MET A 510 13.46 -19.55 -23.81
N PRO A 511 12.89 -19.94 -24.97
CA PRO A 511 13.66 -20.20 -26.20
C PRO A 511 14.50 -18.99 -26.63
N PRO A 512 15.58 -19.18 -27.41
CA PRO A 512 16.42 -18.09 -27.92
C PRO A 512 15.62 -16.97 -28.59
N ASP A 513 14.69 -17.29 -29.48
CA ASP A 513 13.88 -16.29 -30.20
C ASP A 513 12.94 -15.52 -29.29
N ALA A 514 12.39 -16.18 -28.26
CA ALA A 514 11.58 -15.53 -27.25
C ALA A 514 12.40 -14.56 -26.39
N LYS A 515 13.65 -14.92 -26.05
CA LYS A 515 14.59 -14.01 -25.36
C LYS A 515 14.96 -12.81 -26.24
N LEU A 516 15.22 -13.03 -27.53
CA LEU A 516 15.51 -11.97 -28.48
C LEU A 516 14.32 -11.01 -28.64
N ARG A 517 13.09 -11.54 -28.75
CA ARG A 517 11.87 -10.72 -28.76
C ARG A 517 11.70 -9.93 -27.47
N LEU A 518 11.90 -10.54 -26.30
CA LEU A 518 11.81 -9.84 -25.02
C LEU A 518 12.87 -8.73 -24.90
N ALA A 519 14.12 -9.02 -25.26
CA ALA A 519 15.20 -8.04 -25.27
C ALA A 519 14.90 -6.90 -26.26
N LYS A 520 14.36 -7.21 -27.44
CA LYS A 520 13.89 -6.22 -28.42
C LYS A 520 12.77 -5.36 -27.84
N THR A 521 11.73 -5.95 -27.23
CA THR A 521 10.65 -5.19 -26.59
C THR A 521 11.17 -4.28 -25.46
N GLN A 522 12.11 -4.77 -24.64
CA GLN A 522 12.74 -3.96 -23.59
C GLN A 522 13.55 -2.80 -24.17
N ARG A 523 14.32 -3.06 -25.24
CA ARG A 523 15.07 -2.06 -25.98
C ARG A 523 14.14 -1.01 -26.60
N ASP A 524 13.08 -1.42 -27.29
CA ASP A 524 12.12 -0.54 -27.93
C ASP A 524 11.42 0.34 -26.89
N ASN A 525 11.00 -0.24 -25.76
CA ASN A 525 10.43 0.50 -24.63
C ASN A 525 11.41 1.51 -24.03
N GLN A 526 12.70 1.18 -23.98
CA GLN A 526 13.74 2.06 -23.44
C GLN A 526 14.06 3.19 -24.41
N ALA A 527 14.24 2.90 -25.70
CA ALA A 527 14.45 3.89 -26.75
C ALA A 527 13.27 4.89 -26.81
N GLN A 528 12.03 4.40 -26.67
CA GLN A 528 10.86 5.27 -26.54
C GLN A 528 10.93 6.17 -25.30
N ASN A 529 11.48 5.70 -24.17
CA ASN A 529 11.66 6.53 -22.98
C ASN A 529 12.73 7.58 -23.16
N ASP A 530 13.83 7.24 -23.80
CA ASP A 530 14.94 8.17 -23.97
C ASP A 530 14.55 9.27 -24.97
N LYS A 531 13.89 8.90 -26.08
CA LYS A 531 13.26 9.87 -26.99
C LYS A 531 12.20 10.73 -26.27
N ALA A 532 11.41 10.14 -25.37
CA ALA A 532 10.48 10.90 -24.53
C ALA A 532 11.21 11.93 -23.66
N LYS A 533 12.31 11.54 -22.98
CA LYS A 533 13.10 12.43 -22.13
C LYS A 533 13.70 13.58 -22.92
N GLU A 534 14.24 13.32 -24.10
CA GLU A 534 14.82 14.33 -24.99
C GLU A 534 13.77 15.36 -25.41
N LEU A 535 12.61 14.91 -25.90
CA LEU A 535 11.54 15.81 -26.33
C LEU A 535 10.91 16.57 -25.16
N ILE A 536 10.77 15.93 -23.99
CA ILE A 536 10.35 16.60 -22.75
C ILE A 536 11.34 17.72 -22.40
N ALA A 537 12.64 17.45 -22.47
CA ALA A 537 13.68 18.42 -22.17
C ALA A 537 13.72 19.59 -23.17
N GLN A 538 13.57 19.31 -24.47
CA GLN A 538 13.49 20.33 -25.52
C GLN A 538 12.28 21.25 -25.36
N GLY A 539 11.15 20.72 -24.87
CA GLY A 539 9.95 21.50 -24.54
C GLY A 539 10.00 22.22 -23.18
N GLY A 540 11.15 22.24 -22.48
CA GLY A 540 11.29 22.86 -21.16
C GLY A 540 10.59 22.11 -20.01
N GLY A 541 10.10 20.89 -20.26
CA GLY A 541 9.39 20.07 -19.29
C GLY A 541 10.32 19.33 -18.32
N LYS A 542 9.88 19.15 -17.07
CA LYS A 542 10.62 18.34 -16.08
C LYS A 542 10.38 16.86 -16.33
N ILE A 543 11.46 16.09 -16.48
CA ILE A 543 11.40 14.62 -16.58
C ILE A 543 10.75 14.05 -15.31
N SER A 544 9.57 13.48 -15.47
CA SER A 544 8.79 12.87 -14.40
C SER A 544 8.11 11.61 -14.91
N ARG A 545 7.72 10.70 -14.00
CA ARG A 545 6.97 9.49 -14.36
C ARG A 545 5.67 9.82 -15.12
N ASP A 546 5.03 10.95 -14.78
CA ASP A 546 3.82 11.43 -15.44
C ASP A 546 4.11 11.94 -16.86
N ALA A 547 5.15 12.77 -17.01
CA ALA A 547 5.56 13.29 -18.32
C ALA A 547 5.93 12.15 -19.30
N LEU A 548 6.68 11.15 -18.82
CA LEU A 548 7.01 9.96 -19.60
C LEU A 548 5.78 9.16 -20.01
N LEU A 549 4.80 9.01 -19.11
CA LEU A 549 3.55 8.32 -19.39
C LEU A 549 2.72 9.06 -20.45
N ARG A 550 2.53 10.37 -20.30
CA ARG A 550 1.81 11.22 -21.27
C ARG A 550 2.43 11.14 -22.65
N TYR A 551 3.76 11.24 -22.73
CA TYR A 551 4.47 11.10 -24.01
C TYR A 551 4.27 9.72 -24.63
N ARG A 552 4.40 8.63 -23.87
CA ARG A 552 4.15 7.27 -24.39
C ARG A 552 2.72 7.12 -24.92
N LEU A 553 1.74 7.66 -24.20
CA LEU A 553 0.33 7.63 -24.63
C LEU A 553 0.10 8.44 -25.91
N TRP A 554 0.71 9.63 -26.01
CA TRP A 554 0.69 10.45 -27.22
C TRP A 554 1.36 9.74 -28.41
N SER A 555 2.51 9.11 -28.19
CA SER A 555 3.23 8.35 -29.22
C SER A 555 2.43 7.12 -29.67
N ARG A 556 1.66 6.48 -28.78
CA ARG A 556 0.74 5.40 -29.16
C ARG A 556 -0.35 5.89 -30.13
N MET A 557 -0.69 7.17 -30.10
CA MET A 557 -1.70 7.78 -30.96
C MET A 557 -1.17 8.19 -32.34
N SER A 558 0.09 7.90 -32.70
CA SER A 558 0.64 8.24 -34.03
C SER A 558 -0.16 7.61 -35.18
N GLY A 559 -0.68 6.39 -35.00
CA GLY A 559 -1.54 5.72 -35.98
C GLY A 559 -2.93 6.36 -36.16
N LEU A 560 -3.29 7.32 -35.31
CA LEU A 560 -4.47 8.18 -35.44
C LEU A 560 -4.09 9.63 -35.75
N ASP A 561 -2.88 9.87 -36.24
CA ASP A 561 -2.36 11.22 -36.45
C ASP A 561 -2.44 12.08 -35.16
N HIS A 562 -2.13 11.48 -34.02
CA HIS A 562 -2.10 12.15 -32.70
C HIS A 562 -3.41 12.85 -32.32
N VAL A 563 -4.57 12.33 -32.70
CA VAL A 563 -5.86 12.85 -32.25
C VAL A 563 -6.35 12.19 -30.97
N CYS A 564 -7.16 12.91 -30.21
CA CYS A 564 -7.83 12.43 -29.02
C CYS A 564 -8.75 11.26 -29.35
N LEU A 565 -8.61 10.17 -28.58
CA LEU A 565 -9.41 8.96 -28.74
C LEU A 565 -10.93 9.24 -28.67
N TYR A 566 -11.35 10.14 -27.79
CA TYR A 566 -12.77 10.47 -27.59
C TYR A 566 -13.28 11.55 -28.55
N THR A 567 -12.57 12.65 -28.74
CA THR A 567 -13.10 13.79 -29.53
C THR A 567 -12.64 13.83 -30.97
N GLY A 568 -11.57 13.12 -31.35
CA GLY A 568 -10.92 13.29 -32.65
C GLY A 568 -10.13 14.60 -32.79
N GLU A 569 -10.05 15.40 -31.73
CA GLU A 569 -9.30 16.65 -31.71
C GLU A 569 -7.80 16.40 -31.68
N LYS A 570 -7.02 17.14 -32.48
CA LYS A 570 -5.56 17.01 -32.54
C LYS A 570 -4.92 17.27 -31.18
N ILE A 571 -3.91 16.48 -30.82
CA ILE A 571 -3.06 16.67 -29.64
C ILE A 571 -1.67 17.11 -30.14
N PRO A 572 -1.38 18.42 -30.20
CA PRO A 572 -0.06 18.90 -30.61
C PRO A 572 1.02 18.44 -29.63
N GLY A 573 2.20 18.09 -30.14
CA GLY A 573 3.34 17.67 -29.32
C GLY A 573 3.74 18.70 -28.25
N SER A 574 3.66 19.99 -28.60
CA SER A 574 3.92 21.11 -27.69
C SER A 574 2.93 21.23 -26.53
N LYS A 575 1.74 20.62 -26.63
CA LYS A 575 0.66 20.69 -25.65
C LYS A 575 0.44 19.39 -24.86
N ILE A 576 1.26 18.35 -25.04
CA ILE A 576 1.13 17.07 -24.30
C ILE A 576 1.13 17.28 -22.78
N PHE A 577 1.92 18.25 -22.31
CA PHE A 577 2.06 18.59 -20.90
C PHE A 577 1.14 19.73 -20.46
N SER A 578 0.36 20.30 -21.38
CA SER A 578 -0.62 21.31 -21.03
C SER A 578 -1.82 20.68 -20.32
N ASP A 579 -2.63 21.56 -19.80
CA ASP A 579 -3.77 21.27 -18.97
C ASP A 579 -5.00 20.88 -19.82
N GLU A 580 -4.97 21.19 -21.13
CA GLU A 580 -5.95 20.82 -22.15
C GLU A 580 -6.13 19.29 -22.30
N PHE A 581 -5.11 18.50 -21.95
CA PHE A 581 -5.10 17.05 -22.07
C PHE A 581 -4.84 16.34 -20.73
N GLU A 582 -5.56 15.26 -20.49
CA GLU A 582 -5.45 14.43 -19.29
C GLU A 582 -5.29 12.95 -19.65
N VAL A 583 -4.60 12.21 -18.77
CA VAL A 583 -4.57 10.74 -18.85
C VAL A 583 -5.86 10.21 -18.23
N ASP A 584 -6.67 9.54 -19.04
CA ASP A 584 -7.89 8.85 -18.60
C ASP A 584 -7.66 7.34 -18.47
N HIS A 585 -8.35 6.73 -17.51
CA HIS A 585 -8.53 5.29 -17.42
C HIS A 585 -9.76 4.90 -18.24
N ILE A 586 -9.55 4.30 -19.42
CA ILE A 586 -10.61 3.95 -20.38
C ILE A 586 -11.74 3.21 -19.67
N VAL A 587 -11.43 2.12 -18.96
CA VAL A 587 -12.33 1.56 -17.94
C VAL A 587 -11.97 2.19 -16.59
N PRO A 588 -12.93 2.76 -15.83
CA PRO A 588 -12.63 3.48 -14.60
C PRO A 588 -11.80 2.67 -13.61
N TYR A 589 -10.74 3.27 -13.08
CA TYR A 589 -9.86 2.63 -12.09
C TYR A 589 -10.63 2.12 -10.86
N SER A 590 -11.67 2.84 -10.43
CA SER A 590 -12.56 2.44 -9.33
C SER A 590 -13.23 1.08 -9.55
N ALA A 591 -13.44 0.69 -10.80
CA ALA A 591 -14.11 -0.52 -11.23
C ALA A 591 -13.12 -1.62 -11.63
N SER A 592 -12.05 -1.28 -12.34
CA SER A 592 -11.09 -2.26 -12.89
C SER A 592 -9.84 -2.48 -12.04
N LEU A 593 -9.47 -1.50 -11.21
CA LEU A 593 -8.15 -1.39 -10.60
C LEU A 593 -6.98 -1.49 -11.59
N ASP A 594 -7.20 -1.45 -12.90
CA ASP A 594 -6.20 -1.63 -13.95
C ASP A 594 -5.51 -0.29 -14.25
N ASP A 595 -4.31 -0.08 -13.70
CA ASP A 595 -3.43 1.06 -14.02
C ASP A 595 -2.41 0.71 -15.12
N SER A 596 -2.62 -0.39 -15.84
CA SER A 596 -1.73 -0.80 -16.93
C SER A 596 -1.84 0.19 -18.10
N PHE A 597 -0.75 0.29 -18.86
CA PHE A 597 -0.68 1.14 -20.04
C PHE A 597 -1.81 0.86 -21.07
N ALA A 598 -2.34 -0.37 -21.10
CA ALA A 598 -3.42 -0.76 -22.00
C ALA A 598 -4.78 -0.13 -21.63
N ASN A 599 -4.98 0.26 -20.37
CA ASN A 599 -6.21 0.92 -19.90
C ASN A 599 -6.10 2.44 -19.86
N LEU A 600 -4.96 3.00 -20.26
CA LEU A 600 -4.71 4.44 -20.21
C LEU A 600 -4.81 5.05 -21.61
N ALA A 601 -5.34 6.27 -21.73
CA ALA A 601 -5.31 7.06 -22.96
C ALA A 601 -5.10 8.55 -22.65
N LEU A 602 -4.36 9.27 -23.50
CA LEU A 602 -4.26 10.73 -23.41
C LEU A 602 -5.44 11.35 -24.16
N VAL A 603 -6.31 12.06 -23.47
CA VAL A 603 -7.56 12.57 -24.04
C VAL A 603 -7.77 14.03 -23.67
N THR A 604 -8.65 14.72 -24.39
CA THR A 604 -9.03 16.09 -24.04
C THR A 604 -9.67 16.11 -22.66
N ARG A 605 -9.32 17.13 -21.86
CA ARG A 605 -9.87 17.35 -20.52
C ARG A 605 -11.40 17.39 -20.53
N ARG A 606 -12.00 17.98 -21.57
CA ARG A 606 -13.45 18.01 -21.83
C ARG A 606 -14.04 16.61 -21.85
N ALA A 607 -13.48 15.71 -22.66
CA ALA A 607 -13.96 14.35 -22.80
C ALA A 607 -13.77 13.51 -21.53
N ASN A 608 -12.62 13.66 -20.88
CA ASN A 608 -12.33 12.97 -19.62
C ASN A 608 -13.35 13.33 -18.53
N ARG A 609 -13.63 14.62 -18.36
CA ARG A 609 -14.62 15.12 -17.39
C ARG A 609 -16.04 14.65 -17.73
N PHE A 610 -16.39 14.65 -19.02
CA PHE A 610 -17.69 14.15 -19.45
C PHE A 610 -17.84 12.66 -19.13
N LYS A 611 -16.83 11.83 -19.41
CA LYS A 611 -16.83 10.40 -19.12
C LYS A 611 -17.01 10.12 -17.62
N GLY A 612 -16.18 10.72 -16.77
CA GLY A 612 -16.23 10.53 -15.33
C GLY A 612 -15.98 9.07 -14.92
N ASP A 613 -16.72 8.55 -13.93
CA ASP A 613 -16.59 7.18 -13.40
C ASP A 613 -17.36 6.12 -14.22
N ARG A 614 -17.43 6.33 -15.54
CA ARG A 614 -18.13 5.49 -16.52
C ARG A 614 -17.18 4.91 -17.56
N THR A 615 -17.54 3.79 -18.17
CA THR A 615 -16.85 3.27 -19.36
C THR A 615 -17.14 4.13 -20.59
N PRO A 616 -16.39 4.00 -21.70
CA PRO A 616 -16.69 4.75 -22.91
C PRO A 616 -18.08 4.43 -23.45
N PHE A 617 -18.51 3.16 -23.38
CA PHE A 617 -19.87 2.76 -23.78
C PHE A 617 -20.94 3.47 -22.94
N GLU A 618 -20.83 3.41 -21.61
CA GLU A 618 -21.76 4.07 -20.67
C GLU A 618 -21.80 5.60 -20.85
N ALA A 619 -20.69 6.21 -21.28
CA ALA A 619 -20.58 7.65 -21.46
C ALA A 619 -21.03 8.12 -22.85
N PHE A 620 -20.65 7.42 -23.91
CA PHE A 620 -20.65 7.95 -25.27
C PHE A 620 -21.50 7.15 -26.27
N ALA A 621 -21.99 5.94 -25.95
CA ALA A 621 -22.71 5.10 -26.91
C ALA A 621 -23.97 5.74 -27.53
N GLY A 622 -24.56 6.73 -26.86
CA GLY A 622 -25.68 7.52 -27.38
C GLY A 622 -25.28 8.77 -28.17
N SER A 623 -24.02 8.91 -28.60
CA SER A 623 -23.47 10.08 -29.32
C SER A 623 -23.94 11.44 -28.77
N PRO A 624 -23.65 11.75 -27.49
CA PRO A 624 -24.06 13.01 -26.89
C PRO A 624 -23.43 14.22 -27.60
N ALA A 625 -24.08 15.38 -27.55
CA ALA A 625 -23.67 16.58 -28.28
C ALA A 625 -22.16 16.88 -28.20
N GLY A 626 -21.50 16.96 -29.36
CA GLY A 626 -20.07 17.19 -29.48
C GLY A 626 -19.18 15.94 -29.37
N PHE A 627 -19.78 14.75 -29.46
CA PHE A 627 -19.14 13.43 -29.47
C PHE A 627 -19.81 12.51 -30.49
N ASP A 628 -19.02 11.64 -31.11
CA ASP A 628 -19.47 10.66 -32.11
C ASP A 628 -18.96 9.26 -31.70
N TRP A 629 -19.89 8.38 -31.35
CA TRP A 629 -19.58 7.03 -30.89
C TRP A 629 -18.90 6.16 -31.95
N ASP A 630 -19.39 6.20 -33.18
CA ASP A 630 -18.88 5.34 -34.25
C ASP A 630 -17.47 5.77 -34.65
N ALA A 631 -17.22 7.07 -34.69
CA ALA A 631 -15.89 7.62 -34.89
C ALA A 631 -14.94 7.25 -33.74
N MET A 632 -15.40 7.26 -32.48
CA MET A 632 -14.60 6.81 -31.33
C MET A 632 -14.24 5.33 -31.43
N LEU A 633 -15.21 4.47 -31.74
CA LEU A 633 -15.01 3.04 -31.82
C LEU A 633 -14.08 2.69 -32.99
N SER A 634 -14.20 3.40 -34.11
CA SER A 634 -13.27 3.32 -35.24
C SER A 634 -11.84 3.64 -34.81
N ARG A 635 -11.62 4.80 -34.16
CA ARG A 635 -10.30 5.19 -33.61
C ARG A 635 -9.74 4.16 -32.63
N ALA A 636 -10.57 3.60 -31.75
CA ALA A 636 -10.15 2.57 -30.80
C ALA A 636 -9.70 1.28 -31.50
N ASN A 637 -10.41 0.86 -32.55
CA ASN A 637 -10.08 -0.30 -33.38
C ASN A 637 -8.77 -0.10 -34.15
N THR A 638 -8.56 1.08 -34.74
CA THR A 638 -7.31 1.39 -35.48
C THR A 638 -6.08 1.26 -34.59
N LEU A 639 -6.18 1.63 -33.32
CA LEU A 639 -5.04 1.55 -32.40
C LEU A 639 -4.76 0.12 -31.91
N SER A 640 -5.79 -0.65 -31.51
CA SER A 640 -5.67 -2.10 -31.29
C SER A 640 -7.01 -2.76 -30.97
N SER A 641 -7.14 -4.04 -31.33
CA SER A 641 -8.29 -4.87 -30.93
C SER A 641 -8.44 -5.00 -29.41
N THR A 642 -7.34 -4.98 -28.65
CA THR A 642 -7.35 -5.01 -27.18
C THR A 642 -7.95 -3.75 -26.56
N MET A 643 -7.73 -2.59 -27.18
CA MET A 643 -8.31 -1.33 -26.72
C MET A 643 -9.77 -1.21 -27.13
N ALA A 644 -10.14 -1.61 -28.35
CA ALA A 644 -11.53 -1.63 -28.79
C ALA A 644 -12.42 -2.49 -27.87
N LYS A 645 -11.92 -3.62 -27.35
CA LYS A 645 -12.63 -4.43 -26.35
C LYS A 645 -13.03 -3.66 -25.07
N ARG A 646 -12.33 -2.58 -24.72
CA ARG A 646 -12.66 -1.72 -23.55
C ARG A 646 -13.77 -0.70 -23.83
N PHE A 647 -14.20 -0.60 -25.08
CA PHE A 647 -15.36 0.20 -25.52
C PHE A 647 -16.63 -0.65 -25.62
N GLY A 648 -16.56 -1.96 -25.35
CA GLY A 648 -17.72 -2.84 -25.39
C GLY A 648 -18.73 -2.56 -24.28
N PRO A 649 -20.01 -2.95 -24.46
CA PRO A 649 -21.06 -2.81 -23.44
C PRO A 649 -20.75 -3.59 -22.16
N ASP A 650 -20.02 -4.70 -22.27
CA ASP A 650 -19.60 -5.58 -21.17
C ASP A 650 -18.28 -5.15 -20.51
N ALA A 651 -17.64 -4.06 -20.98
CA ALA A 651 -16.29 -3.70 -20.56
C ALA A 651 -16.15 -3.52 -19.04
N ARG A 652 -17.18 -2.99 -18.36
CA ARG A 652 -17.13 -2.81 -16.91
C ARG A 652 -17.08 -4.12 -16.15
N GLU A 653 -17.83 -5.12 -16.61
CA GLU A 653 -17.88 -6.44 -15.99
C GLU A 653 -16.65 -7.27 -16.35
N LYS A 654 -16.26 -7.25 -17.62
CA LYS A 654 -15.12 -7.99 -18.16
C LYS A 654 -13.79 -7.56 -17.54
N TYR A 655 -13.62 -6.25 -17.34
CA TYR A 655 -12.40 -5.68 -16.75
C TYR A 655 -12.57 -5.34 -15.27
N LYS A 656 -13.65 -5.78 -14.62
CA LYS A 656 -13.85 -5.59 -13.18
C LYS A 656 -12.69 -6.18 -12.40
N ALA A 657 -12.23 -5.44 -11.40
CA ALA A 657 -11.06 -5.71 -10.55
C ALA A 657 -10.69 -7.19 -10.34
N GLY A 658 -9.91 -7.73 -11.28
CA GLY A 658 -9.33 -9.06 -11.26
C GLY A 658 -7.84 -9.06 -11.56
N GLU A 659 -7.35 -8.26 -12.52
CA GLU A 659 -5.98 -8.35 -13.05
C GLU A 659 -4.90 -7.68 -12.18
N ASP A 660 -5.09 -6.45 -11.69
CA ASP A 660 -4.09 -5.77 -10.85
C ASP A 660 -4.02 -6.34 -9.41
N PHE A 661 -5.13 -6.90 -8.94
CA PHE A 661 -5.15 -7.73 -7.73
C PHE A 661 -4.32 -9.01 -7.93
N LEU A 662 -4.46 -9.68 -9.09
CA LEU A 662 -3.66 -10.86 -9.44
C LEU A 662 -2.17 -10.52 -9.49
N ASN A 663 -1.78 -9.47 -10.22
CA ASN A 663 -0.38 -9.08 -10.37
C ASN A 663 0.29 -8.74 -9.03
N ARG A 664 -0.42 -8.08 -8.11
CA ARG A 664 0.10 -7.84 -6.75
C ARG A 664 0.14 -9.10 -5.91
N GLN A 665 -0.89 -9.95 -5.95
CA GLN A 665 -0.85 -11.24 -5.26
C GLN A 665 0.31 -12.10 -5.74
N LEU A 666 0.60 -12.10 -7.05
CA LEU A 666 1.75 -12.79 -7.63
C LEU A 666 3.08 -12.25 -7.07
N ASN A 667 3.23 -10.92 -6.95
CA ASN A 667 4.41 -10.32 -6.33
C ASN A 667 4.55 -10.66 -4.84
N ASP A 668 3.46 -10.58 -4.06
CA ASP A 668 3.47 -10.90 -2.63
C ASP A 668 3.72 -12.40 -2.39
N THR A 669 3.14 -13.28 -3.23
CA THR A 669 3.43 -14.73 -3.24
C THR A 669 4.90 -15.00 -3.60
N ALA A 670 5.43 -14.37 -4.65
CA ALA A 670 6.84 -14.52 -5.04
C ALA A 670 7.78 -14.11 -3.89
N TYR A 671 7.44 -13.03 -3.20
CA TYR A 671 8.19 -12.59 -2.04
C TYR A 671 8.08 -13.57 -0.86
N LEU A 672 6.86 -14.02 -0.52
CA LEU A 672 6.62 -15.03 0.52
C LEU A 672 7.43 -16.29 0.25
N SER A 673 7.31 -16.88 -0.92
CA SER A 673 8.01 -18.12 -1.26
C SER A 673 9.53 -17.98 -1.23
N ARG A 674 10.08 -16.82 -1.65
CA ARG A 674 11.52 -16.55 -1.56
C ARG A 674 12.01 -16.51 -0.11
N VAL A 675 11.26 -15.85 0.77
CA VAL A 675 11.62 -15.74 2.20
C VAL A 675 11.36 -17.06 2.93
N ALA A 676 10.27 -17.75 2.61
CA ALA A 676 9.94 -19.07 3.13
C ALA A 676 11.02 -20.10 2.81
N ARG A 677 11.57 -20.10 1.58
CA ARG A 677 12.68 -20.99 1.22
C ARG A 677 13.85 -20.88 2.20
N GLU A 678 14.31 -19.65 2.46
CA GLU A 678 15.40 -19.39 3.40
C GLU A 678 15.03 -19.82 4.82
N TYR A 679 13.81 -19.49 5.25
CA TYR A 679 13.31 -19.84 6.57
C TYR A 679 13.20 -21.36 6.80
N LEU A 680 12.77 -22.11 5.79
CA LEU A 680 12.66 -23.57 5.86
C LEU A 680 14.02 -24.25 5.96
N THR A 681 15.11 -23.57 5.54
CA THR A 681 16.47 -24.12 5.73
C THR A 681 16.87 -24.26 7.20
N VAL A 682 16.12 -23.67 8.13
CA VAL A 682 16.32 -23.81 9.59
C VAL A 682 16.08 -25.23 10.08
N ILE A 683 15.14 -25.95 9.47
CA ILE A 683 14.71 -27.29 9.90
C ILE A 683 15.11 -28.41 8.93
N CYS A 684 15.52 -28.04 7.70
CA CYS A 684 15.87 -28.98 6.65
C CYS A 684 16.93 -28.37 5.72
N LYS A 685 18.08 -29.02 5.53
CA LYS A 685 19.13 -28.53 4.64
C LYS A 685 18.72 -28.58 3.15
N SER A 686 17.93 -29.57 2.75
CA SER A 686 17.47 -29.77 1.37
C SER A 686 16.14 -29.07 1.11
N VAL A 687 16.20 -27.75 0.88
CA VAL A 687 15.04 -26.95 0.44
C VAL A 687 15.24 -26.47 -0.99
N TRP A 688 14.34 -26.87 -1.87
CA TRP A 688 14.41 -26.45 -3.27
C TRP A 688 13.04 -26.02 -3.80
N VAL A 689 13.06 -25.44 -5.00
CA VAL A 689 11.98 -24.59 -5.47
C VAL A 689 11.56 -24.91 -6.89
N LEU A 690 10.25 -24.86 -7.15
CA LEU A 690 9.65 -25.12 -8.45
C LEU A 690 9.11 -23.85 -9.11
N PRO A 691 9.28 -23.65 -10.42
CA PRO A 691 8.55 -22.63 -11.18
C PRO A 691 7.05 -22.95 -11.22
N GLY A 692 6.18 -22.04 -10.79
CA GLY A 692 4.74 -22.30 -10.67
C GLY A 692 4.00 -22.70 -11.95
N ARG A 693 4.49 -22.23 -13.11
CA ARG A 693 3.93 -22.66 -14.40
C ARG A 693 4.12 -24.16 -14.65
N MET A 694 5.16 -24.74 -14.09
CA MET A 694 5.47 -26.17 -14.19
C MET A 694 4.45 -27.01 -13.43
N THR A 695 4.03 -26.57 -12.24
CA THR A 695 2.96 -27.20 -11.45
C THR A 695 1.67 -27.33 -12.29
N ALA A 696 1.30 -26.26 -13.00
CA ALA A 696 0.09 -26.26 -13.82
C ALA A 696 0.15 -27.27 -14.98
N THR A 697 1.30 -27.37 -15.66
CA THR A 697 1.51 -28.34 -16.75
C THR A 697 1.50 -29.78 -16.23
N LEU A 698 2.23 -30.07 -15.16
CA LEU A 698 2.27 -31.42 -14.55
C LEU A 698 0.88 -31.87 -14.05
N ARG A 699 0.14 -30.97 -13.39
CA ARG A 699 -1.22 -31.24 -12.94
C ARG A 699 -2.17 -31.58 -14.11
N HIS A 700 -1.97 -30.95 -15.27
CA HIS A 700 -2.73 -31.27 -16.48
C HIS A 700 -2.33 -32.64 -17.04
N MET A 701 -1.03 -32.90 -17.19
CA MET A 701 -0.51 -34.15 -17.76
C MET A 701 -0.88 -35.38 -16.91
N TRP A 702 -0.83 -35.25 -15.58
CA TRP A 702 -1.25 -36.32 -14.65
C TRP A 702 -2.77 -36.43 -14.47
N GLY A 703 -3.56 -35.69 -15.24
CA GLY A 703 -5.02 -35.78 -15.20
C GLY A 703 -5.66 -35.34 -13.87
N LEU A 704 -4.98 -34.49 -13.10
CA LEU A 704 -5.42 -34.07 -11.76
C LEU A 704 -6.44 -32.92 -11.80
N ASN A 705 -6.55 -32.18 -12.92
CA ASN A 705 -7.52 -31.08 -13.07
C ASN A 705 -8.99 -31.55 -12.95
N THR A 706 -9.27 -32.81 -13.25
CA THR A 706 -10.62 -33.40 -13.21
C THR A 706 -11.00 -33.96 -11.84
N ILE A 707 -10.14 -33.86 -10.82
CA ILE A 707 -10.44 -34.42 -9.48
C ILE A 707 -11.53 -33.60 -8.76
N LEU A 708 -11.56 -32.29 -8.98
CA LEU A 708 -12.53 -31.36 -8.38
C LEU A 708 -13.46 -30.70 -9.41
N SER A 709 -13.32 -31.02 -10.71
CA SER A 709 -14.18 -30.48 -11.77
C SER A 709 -14.51 -31.52 -12.83
N ASP A 710 -15.71 -31.44 -13.39
CA ASP A 710 -16.12 -32.28 -14.53
C ASP A 710 -15.68 -31.70 -15.89
N ARG A 711 -15.09 -30.49 -15.90
CA ARG A 711 -14.80 -29.71 -17.14
C ARG A 711 -13.32 -29.71 -17.55
N GLY A 712 -12.46 -30.51 -16.92
CA GLY A 712 -11.03 -30.62 -17.28
C GLY A 712 -10.16 -29.38 -17.00
N LYS A 713 -10.73 -28.33 -16.40
CA LYS A 713 -10.05 -27.07 -16.04
C LYS A 713 -9.83 -27.00 -14.53
N LYS A 714 -8.83 -26.22 -14.08
CA LYS A 714 -8.57 -26.01 -12.64
C LYS A 714 -9.81 -25.40 -11.97
N GLU A 715 -10.41 -26.13 -11.02
CA GLU A 715 -11.47 -25.60 -10.16
C GLU A 715 -10.87 -24.64 -9.13
N ARG A 716 -11.39 -23.41 -9.08
CA ARG A 716 -10.94 -22.37 -8.13
C ARG A 716 -11.99 -22.05 -7.07
N THR A 717 -13.19 -22.59 -7.22
CA THR A 717 -14.29 -22.42 -6.27
C THR A 717 -14.21 -23.41 -5.09
N ASP A 718 -13.33 -24.42 -5.14
CA ASP A 718 -13.05 -25.34 -4.04
C ASP A 718 -11.61 -25.17 -3.51
N HIS A 719 -11.43 -24.87 -2.24
CA HIS A 719 -10.12 -24.65 -1.61
C HIS A 719 -9.16 -25.84 -1.68
N ARG A 720 -9.66 -27.08 -1.83
CA ARG A 720 -8.84 -28.30 -1.89
C ARG A 720 -7.92 -28.34 -3.11
N HIS A 721 -8.12 -27.49 -4.12
CA HIS A 721 -7.18 -27.41 -5.24
C HIS A 721 -5.74 -27.04 -4.83
N HIS A 722 -5.56 -26.32 -3.71
CA HIS A 722 -4.24 -26.01 -3.16
C HIS A 722 -3.50 -27.27 -2.68
N ALA A 723 -4.22 -28.27 -2.18
CA ALA A 723 -3.62 -29.56 -1.82
C ALA A 723 -3.18 -30.34 -3.06
N ILE A 724 -3.95 -30.30 -4.15
CA ILE A 724 -3.56 -30.90 -5.43
C ILE A 724 -2.28 -30.26 -5.95
N ASP A 725 -2.16 -28.92 -5.86
CA ASP A 725 -0.94 -28.20 -6.20
C ASP A 725 0.23 -28.63 -5.31
N ALA A 726 0.04 -28.70 -3.99
CA ALA A 726 1.07 -29.17 -3.06
C ALA A 726 1.53 -30.61 -3.29
N ILE A 727 0.63 -31.52 -3.66
CA ILE A 727 0.98 -32.89 -4.06
C ILE A 727 1.80 -32.85 -5.35
N THR A 728 1.35 -32.09 -6.35
CA THR A 728 2.07 -31.96 -7.62
C THR A 728 3.50 -31.45 -7.39
N ILE A 729 3.65 -30.45 -6.52
CA ILE A 729 4.92 -29.89 -6.08
C ILE A 729 5.79 -30.95 -5.40
N ALA A 730 5.23 -31.70 -4.44
CA ALA A 730 5.97 -32.72 -3.71
C ALA A 730 6.44 -33.89 -4.60
N CYS A 731 5.62 -34.28 -5.57
CA CYS A 731 5.92 -35.36 -6.51
C CYS A 731 6.94 -34.96 -7.59
N THR A 732 7.22 -33.68 -7.75
CA THR A 732 8.20 -33.23 -8.75
C THR A 732 9.61 -33.38 -8.18
N ASP A 733 10.52 -33.99 -8.94
CA ASP A 733 11.95 -34.09 -8.62
C ASP A 733 12.82 -33.20 -9.51
N ARG A 734 14.13 -33.12 -9.21
CA ARG A 734 15.09 -32.30 -9.97
C ARG A 734 15.29 -32.76 -11.41
N SER A 735 15.24 -34.06 -11.68
CA SER A 735 15.39 -34.64 -13.01
C SER A 735 14.22 -34.21 -13.91
N LEU A 736 13.00 -34.30 -13.39
CA LEU A 736 11.77 -33.86 -14.05
C LEU A 736 11.82 -32.35 -14.35
N VAL A 737 12.28 -31.53 -13.39
CA VAL A 737 12.50 -30.09 -13.63
C VAL A 737 13.46 -29.86 -14.80
N GLN A 738 14.62 -30.53 -14.80
CA GLN A 738 15.62 -30.35 -15.85
C GLN A 738 15.11 -30.79 -17.22
N LYS A 739 14.40 -31.93 -17.29
CA LYS A 739 13.75 -32.41 -18.52
C LYS A 739 12.76 -31.37 -19.06
N MET A 740 11.88 -30.85 -18.20
CA MET A 740 10.91 -29.82 -18.61
C MET A 740 11.58 -28.50 -19.02
N GLN A 741 12.63 -28.07 -18.32
CA GLN A 741 13.37 -26.85 -18.68
C GLN A 741 14.11 -26.98 -20.02
N ARG A 742 14.66 -28.17 -20.31
CA ARG A 742 15.28 -28.47 -21.62
C ARG A 742 14.22 -28.46 -22.72
N ALA A 743 13.10 -29.15 -22.51
CA ALA A 743 12.00 -29.20 -23.48
C ALA A 743 11.39 -27.80 -23.74
N ALA A 744 11.14 -27.00 -22.69
CA ALA A 744 10.66 -25.62 -22.81
C ALA A 744 11.64 -24.72 -23.59
N GLY A 745 12.94 -24.87 -23.34
CA GLY A 745 13.98 -24.08 -24.01
C GLY A 745 14.15 -24.42 -25.50
N LEU A 746 13.73 -25.60 -25.94
CA LEU A 746 13.81 -26.06 -27.34
C LEU A 746 12.52 -25.78 -28.13
N ARG A 747 11.34 -26.06 -27.54
CA ARG A 747 10.05 -26.07 -28.25
C ARG A 747 9.11 -24.91 -27.86
N GLY A 748 9.47 -24.15 -26.84
CA GLY A 748 8.60 -23.12 -26.28
C GLY A 748 7.49 -23.68 -25.40
N GLU A 749 6.98 -22.82 -24.52
CA GLU A 749 6.06 -23.18 -23.45
C GLU A 749 4.69 -23.68 -23.94
N ALA A 750 4.18 -23.11 -25.04
CA ALA A 750 2.86 -23.44 -25.59
C ALA A 750 2.78 -24.86 -26.19
N GLU A 751 3.92 -25.46 -26.55
CA GLU A 751 3.96 -26.80 -27.15
C GLU A 751 3.99 -27.93 -26.13
N LEU A 752 4.43 -27.67 -24.89
CA LEU A 752 4.46 -28.65 -23.80
C LEU A 752 3.06 -29.13 -23.36
N GLY A 753 2.02 -28.37 -23.67
CA GLY A 753 0.62 -28.70 -23.34
C GLY A 753 -0.14 -29.41 -24.46
N ARG A 754 0.49 -29.69 -25.62
CA ARG A 754 -0.17 -30.36 -26.75
C ARG A 754 -0.06 -31.88 -26.64
N SER A 755 -1.15 -32.56 -26.97
CA SER A 755 -1.41 -34.01 -26.79
C SER A 755 -0.32 -34.97 -27.32
N GLY A 756 0.57 -34.52 -28.21
CA GLY A 756 1.68 -35.33 -28.74
C GLY A 756 2.92 -35.44 -27.83
N THR A 757 2.99 -34.70 -26.72
CA THR A 757 4.10 -34.78 -25.73
C THR A 757 3.77 -35.58 -24.47
N LEU A 758 2.53 -36.07 -24.36
CA LEU A 758 2.00 -36.79 -23.19
C LEU A 758 2.79 -38.07 -22.83
N GLY A 759 3.41 -38.72 -23.81
CA GLY A 759 4.20 -39.95 -23.59
C GLY A 759 5.59 -39.74 -22.96
N GLN A 760 5.99 -38.52 -22.59
CA GLN A 760 7.31 -38.25 -22.01
C GLN A 760 7.32 -38.02 -20.48
N PHE A 761 6.16 -37.95 -19.82
CA PHE A 761 6.05 -37.59 -18.41
C PHE A 761 5.03 -38.47 -17.68
N ASP A 762 5.42 -39.71 -17.39
CA ASP A 762 4.60 -40.67 -16.65
C ASP A 762 4.20 -40.16 -15.25
N PRO A 763 3.07 -40.64 -14.71
CA PRO A 763 2.72 -40.39 -13.31
C PRO A 763 3.81 -40.97 -12.38
N PRO A 764 4.01 -40.39 -11.18
CA PRO A 764 5.08 -40.80 -10.27
C PRO A 764 5.03 -42.28 -9.84
N TRP A 765 3.84 -42.87 -9.74
CA TRP A 765 3.63 -44.30 -9.49
C TRP A 765 2.30 -44.79 -10.07
N ILE A 766 2.13 -46.11 -10.16
CA ILE A 766 0.89 -46.76 -10.60
C ILE A 766 -0.23 -46.47 -9.60
N GLY A 767 -1.40 -46.04 -10.07
CA GLY A 767 -2.53 -45.68 -9.21
C GLY A 767 -2.44 -44.30 -8.56
N PHE A 768 -1.42 -43.49 -8.89
CA PHE A 768 -1.21 -42.15 -8.35
C PHE A 768 -2.48 -41.29 -8.33
N ARG A 769 -3.18 -41.20 -9.46
CA ARG A 769 -4.37 -40.34 -9.59
C ARG A 769 -5.49 -40.75 -8.63
N ASP A 770 -5.71 -42.06 -8.45
CA ASP A 770 -6.77 -42.57 -7.58
C ASP A 770 -6.43 -42.34 -6.11
N GLU A 771 -5.17 -42.51 -5.73
CA GLU A 771 -4.69 -42.15 -4.40
C GLU A 771 -4.87 -40.64 -4.13
N VAL A 772 -4.51 -39.77 -5.09
CA VAL A 772 -4.75 -38.31 -4.94
C VAL A 772 -6.23 -38.04 -4.74
N LYS A 773 -7.10 -38.65 -5.54
CA LYS A 773 -8.56 -38.47 -5.44
C LYS A 773 -9.08 -38.89 -4.06
N GLU A 774 -8.61 -40.02 -3.54
CA GLU A 774 -8.98 -40.50 -2.21
C GLU A 774 -8.51 -39.55 -1.10
N LYS A 775 -7.24 -39.13 -1.15
CA LYS A 775 -6.65 -38.25 -0.13
C LYS A 775 -7.31 -36.87 -0.14
N VAL A 776 -7.59 -36.30 -1.32
CA VAL A 776 -8.26 -35.00 -1.48
C VAL A 776 -9.69 -35.03 -0.91
N ARG A 777 -10.42 -36.14 -1.10
CA ARG A 777 -11.79 -36.30 -0.55
C ARG A 777 -11.83 -36.24 0.98
N ARG A 778 -10.76 -36.67 1.66
CA ARG A 778 -10.66 -36.70 3.13
C ARG A 778 -10.15 -35.40 3.75
N ILE A 779 -9.82 -34.38 2.94
CA ILE A 779 -9.29 -33.11 3.45
C ILE A 779 -10.37 -32.35 4.20
N VAL A 780 -10.09 -31.99 5.44
CA VAL A 780 -10.81 -30.93 6.17
C VAL A 780 -10.02 -29.63 5.99
N VAL A 781 -10.60 -28.67 5.26
CA VAL A 781 -9.96 -27.37 5.01
C VAL A 781 -9.97 -26.57 6.31
N SER A 782 -8.78 -26.16 6.74
CA SER A 782 -8.58 -25.40 7.97
C SER A 782 -8.69 -23.90 7.70
N HIS A 783 -9.57 -23.20 8.39
CA HIS A 783 -9.71 -21.74 8.30
C HIS A 783 -9.14 -21.07 9.55
N ARG A 784 -8.37 -19.99 9.37
CA ARG A 784 -7.85 -19.21 10.49
C ARG A 784 -8.96 -18.38 11.14
N VAL A 785 -9.27 -18.71 12.39
CA VAL A 785 -10.19 -17.95 13.24
C VAL A 785 -9.50 -16.76 13.90
N ASP A 786 -10.24 -15.66 14.11
CA ASP A 786 -9.83 -14.49 14.90
C ASP A 786 -10.97 -14.10 15.85
N HIS A 787 -10.76 -14.35 17.15
CA HIS A 787 -11.71 -14.03 18.22
C HIS A 787 -11.38 -12.70 18.92
N GLY A 788 -10.49 -11.91 18.32
CA GLY A 788 -10.06 -10.62 18.85
C GLY A 788 -11.16 -9.56 18.78
N LYS A 789 -11.13 -8.63 19.75
CA LYS A 789 -12.03 -7.45 19.78
C LYS A 789 -11.50 -6.26 18.98
N GLY A 790 -10.52 -6.49 18.12
CA GLY A 790 -9.89 -5.44 17.31
C GLY A 790 -10.59 -5.26 15.97
N GLY A 791 -11.14 -4.07 15.72
CA GLY A 791 -11.78 -3.75 14.44
C GLY A 791 -12.33 -2.31 14.41
N ALA A 792 -13.00 -1.96 13.31
CA ALA A 792 -13.79 -0.74 13.27
C ALA A 792 -14.98 -0.89 14.24
N LEU A 793 -15.18 0.09 15.13
CA LEU A 793 -16.28 0.05 16.10
C LEU A 793 -17.57 0.64 15.50
N HIS A 794 -17.43 1.67 14.69
CA HIS A 794 -18.53 2.40 14.08
C HIS A 794 -18.05 3.08 12.80
N ASN A 795 -18.99 3.51 11.95
CA ASN A 795 -18.66 4.28 10.76
C ASN A 795 -18.14 5.69 11.09
N ASP A 796 -17.51 6.34 10.11
CA ASP A 796 -16.92 7.68 10.30
C ASP A 796 -17.96 8.82 10.26
N THR A 797 -19.17 8.56 9.79
CA THR A 797 -20.20 9.59 9.59
C THR A 797 -20.91 9.90 10.90
N ALA A 798 -20.65 11.09 11.45
CA ALA A 798 -21.39 11.60 12.59
C ALA A 798 -22.81 12.00 12.18
N MET A 799 -23.79 11.54 12.95
CA MET A 799 -25.21 11.81 12.76
C MET A 799 -25.77 12.51 14.00
N ALA A 800 -26.78 13.36 13.83
CA ALA A 800 -27.54 13.97 14.92
C ALA A 800 -28.85 13.20 15.11
N VAL A 801 -29.12 12.74 16.34
CA VAL A 801 -30.35 12.00 16.68
C VAL A 801 -31.53 12.98 16.75
N ARG A 802 -32.69 12.57 16.23
CA ARG A 802 -33.96 13.30 16.34
C ARG A 802 -34.89 12.58 17.32
N GLY A 803 -35.50 13.35 18.20
CA GLY A 803 -36.41 12.87 19.24
C GLY A 803 -35.71 12.20 20.42
N ASP A 804 -36.47 12.03 21.51
CA ASP A 804 -35.96 11.47 22.77
C ASP A 804 -36.03 9.94 22.83
N LYS A 805 -36.86 9.33 21.97
CA LYS A 805 -37.17 7.90 21.93
C LYS A 805 -37.05 7.36 20.49
N PRO A 806 -36.75 6.07 20.31
CA PRO A 806 -36.79 5.44 19.00
C PRO A 806 -38.23 5.33 18.47
N HIS A 807 -38.37 5.30 17.15
CA HIS A 807 -39.60 5.01 16.43
C HIS A 807 -40.00 3.53 16.57
N ALA A 808 -41.19 3.16 16.07
CA ALA A 808 -41.65 1.77 15.98
C ALA A 808 -40.55 0.83 15.43
N LYS A 809 -40.39 -0.35 16.05
CA LYS A 809 -39.31 -1.33 15.79
C LYS A 809 -37.90 -0.94 16.28
N GLY A 810 -37.77 0.07 17.15
CA GLY A 810 -36.49 0.39 17.83
C GLY A 810 -35.50 1.18 16.97
N GLN A 811 -35.96 1.80 15.88
CA GLN A 811 -35.12 2.60 14.98
C GLN A 811 -35.05 4.06 15.41
N TRP A 812 -33.88 4.67 15.31
CA TRP A 812 -33.70 6.10 15.59
C TRP A 812 -33.77 6.92 14.31
N GLU A 813 -34.53 8.01 14.33
CA GLU A 813 -34.43 9.04 13.31
C GLU A 813 -33.15 9.83 13.52
N VAL A 814 -32.35 9.96 12.46
CA VAL A 814 -31.04 10.63 12.51
C VAL A 814 -30.89 11.57 11.32
N THR A 815 -30.04 12.58 11.48
CA THR A 815 -29.74 13.53 10.40
C THR A 815 -28.25 13.70 10.18
N TYR A 816 -27.83 13.86 8.93
CA TYR A 816 -26.45 14.17 8.56
C TYR A 816 -26.39 15.05 7.30
N ARG A 817 -25.23 15.68 7.04
CA ARG A 817 -25.04 16.53 5.87
C ARG A 817 -24.39 15.79 4.71
N LYS A 818 -25.02 15.77 3.55
CA LYS A 818 -24.46 15.19 2.31
C LYS A 818 -24.25 16.28 1.25
N ALA A 819 -23.28 16.10 0.35
CA ALA A 819 -23.10 16.99 -0.79
C ALA A 819 -24.24 16.84 -1.80
N ILE A 820 -24.69 17.96 -2.40
CA ILE A 820 -25.81 17.94 -3.37
C ILE A 820 -25.47 17.02 -4.55
N GLY A 821 -24.29 17.19 -5.17
CA GLY A 821 -23.82 16.35 -6.28
C GLY A 821 -23.69 14.84 -5.99
N GLY A 822 -23.90 14.41 -4.74
CA GLY A 822 -23.86 12.99 -4.35
C GLY A 822 -25.20 12.40 -3.90
N LEU A 823 -26.31 13.11 -4.09
CA LEU A 823 -27.66 12.61 -3.76
C LEU A 823 -28.14 11.59 -4.79
N SER A 824 -28.80 10.53 -4.34
CA SER A 824 -29.64 9.68 -5.20
C SER A 824 -31.09 10.18 -5.23
N LEU A 825 -31.91 9.72 -6.19
CA LEU A 825 -33.32 10.10 -6.27
C LEU A 825 -34.06 9.90 -4.94
N GLY A 826 -33.98 8.71 -4.36
CA GLY A 826 -34.62 8.42 -3.07
C GLY A 826 -34.08 9.24 -1.89
N GLN A 827 -32.88 9.83 -2.00
CA GLN A 827 -32.32 10.70 -0.96
C GLN A 827 -32.76 12.17 -1.10
N ILE A 828 -33.23 12.59 -2.28
CA ILE A 828 -33.83 13.92 -2.46
C ILE A 828 -35.10 14.01 -1.60
N ASP A 829 -35.88 12.94 -1.55
CA ASP A 829 -37.07 12.88 -0.70
C ASP A 829 -36.79 12.94 0.80
N GLN A 830 -35.57 12.62 1.19
CA GLN A 830 -35.11 12.63 2.58
C GLN A 830 -34.51 13.97 3.01
N VAL A 831 -34.49 14.98 2.12
CA VAL A 831 -34.00 16.32 2.46
C VAL A 831 -34.89 16.95 3.53
N VAL A 832 -34.27 17.43 4.61
CA VAL A 832 -34.97 17.99 5.79
C VAL A 832 -35.70 19.29 5.47
N ASP A 833 -35.09 20.14 4.63
CA ASP A 833 -35.62 21.46 4.27
C ASP A 833 -36.66 21.27 3.15
N SER A 834 -37.94 21.53 3.46
CA SER A 834 -39.05 21.30 2.54
C SER A 834 -38.98 22.20 1.30
N THR A 835 -38.59 23.46 1.46
CA THR A 835 -38.41 24.41 0.36
C THR A 835 -37.33 23.93 -0.59
N LEU A 836 -36.17 23.55 -0.07
CA LEU A 836 -35.07 23.05 -0.88
C LEU A 836 -35.38 21.69 -1.48
N LYS A 837 -36.07 20.81 -0.75
CA LYS A 837 -36.57 19.52 -1.27
C LYS A 837 -37.44 19.76 -2.49
N ASN A 838 -38.45 20.62 -2.38
CA ASN A 838 -39.37 20.92 -3.48
C ASN A 838 -38.63 21.52 -4.68
N ARG A 839 -37.66 22.41 -4.44
CA ARG A 839 -36.80 22.93 -5.51
C ARG A 839 -35.97 21.84 -6.19
N LEU A 840 -35.41 20.89 -5.45
CA LEU A 840 -34.69 19.76 -6.04
C LEU A 840 -35.64 18.84 -6.82
N LEU A 841 -36.85 18.59 -6.32
CA LEU A 841 -37.88 17.80 -7.00
C LEU A 841 -38.37 18.47 -8.30
N LEU A 842 -38.43 19.79 -8.36
CA LEU A 842 -38.89 20.53 -9.54
C LEU A 842 -37.76 20.83 -10.53
N GLU A 843 -36.61 21.30 -10.05
CA GLU A 843 -35.51 21.79 -10.89
C GLU A 843 -34.50 20.68 -11.26
N VAL A 844 -34.41 19.60 -10.47
CA VAL A 844 -33.32 18.61 -10.60
C VAL A 844 -33.81 17.19 -10.91
N VAL A 845 -34.96 16.76 -10.40
CA VAL A 845 -35.48 15.40 -10.67
C VAL A 845 -35.95 15.21 -12.13
N PRO A 846 -36.66 16.15 -12.79
CA PRO A 846 -37.22 15.92 -14.13
C PRO A 846 -36.15 15.68 -15.20
N GLY A 847 -36.03 14.43 -15.68
CA GLY A 847 -35.04 14.00 -16.68
C GLY A 847 -34.34 12.69 -16.33
N PRO A 848 -33.46 12.17 -17.22
CA PRO A 848 -32.86 10.84 -17.09
C PRO A 848 -32.02 10.68 -15.80
N GLU A 849 -32.18 9.55 -15.09
CA GLU A 849 -31.41 9.28 -13.86
C GLU A 849 -29.90 9.32 -14.09
N LYS A 850 -29.43 8.88 -15.27
CA LYS A 850 -28.00 8.94 -15.68
C LYS A 850 -27.40 10.36 -15.66
N GLU A 851 -28.23 11.40 -15.73
CA GLU A 851 -27.81 12.82 -15.71
C GLU A 851 -28.04 13.51 -14.36
N LEU A 852 -28.57 12.80 -13.36
CA LEU A 852 -28.92 13.37 -12.06
C LEU A 852 -27.73 14.07 -11.40
N THR A 853 -26.56 13.43 -11.39
CA THR A 853 -25.33 13.98 -10.79
C THR A 853 -24.92 15.31 -11.40
N LYS A 854 -25.04 15.45 -12.73
CA LYS A 854 -24.71 16.70 -13.43
C LYS A 854 -25.69 17.79 -13.03
N ARG A 855 -27.00 17.53 -13.12
CA ARG A 855 -28.05 18.49 -12.73
C ARG A 855 -27.93 18.95 -11.27
N LEU A 856 -27.59 18.03 -10.37
CA LEU A 856 -27.28 18.33 -8.97
C LEU A 856 -26.05 19.23 -8.81
N THR A 857 -25.02 19.02 -9.63
CA THR A 857 -23.80 19.84 -9.64
C THR A 857 -24.10 21.25 -10.16
N ASP A 858 -24.79 21.36 -11.29
CA ASP A 858 -25.19 22.63 -11.90
C ASP A 858 -26.08 23.44 -10.94
N PHE A 859 -27.04 22.77 -10.27
CA PHE A 859 -27.85 23.38 -9.21
C PHE A 859 -26.98 23.91 -8.05
N SER A 860 -25.99 23.13 -7.61
CA SER A 860 -25.07 23.53 -6.53
C SER A 860 -24.20 24.73 -6.90
N GLU A 861 -23.77 24.84 -8.16
CA GLU A 861 -22.94 25.94 -8.65
C GLU A 861 -23.77 27.22 -8.78
N ARG A 862 -24.94 27.14 -9.43
CA ARG A 862 -25.85 28.28 -9.62
C ARG A 862 -26.37 28.86 -8.31
N THR A 863 -26.74 28.00 -7.35
CA THR A 863 -27.33 28.44 -6.07
C THR A 863 -26.31 28.70 -4.97
N GLY A 864 -25.07 28.22 -5.15
CA GLY A 864 -24.05 28.20 -4.11
C GLY A 864 -24.32 27.18 -2.97
N ILE A 865 -25.43 26.45 -3.00
CA ILE A 865 -25.78 25.45 -1.98
C ILE A 865 -25.00 24.16 -2.23
N ARG A 866 -24.03 23.85 -1.37
CA ARG A 866 -23.12 22.71 -1.60
C ARG A 866 -23.52 21.42 -0.89
N ARG A 867 -24.25 21.53 0.23
CA ARG A 867 -24.62 20.40 1.08
C ARG A 867 -26.01 20.60 1.66
N VAL A 868 -26.74 19.50 1.81
CA VAL A 868 -28.07 19.46 2.41
C VAL A 868 -28.10 18.51 3.59
N LYS A 869 -29.04 18.74 4.50
CA LYS A 869 -29.31 17.85 5.63
C LYS A 869 -30.33 16.79 5.20
N ILE A 870 -30.02 15.54 5.47
CA ILE A 870 -30.87 14.38 5.12
C ILE A 870 -31.37 13.72 6.40
N VAL A 871 -32.62 13.27 6.42
CA VAL A 871 -33.20 12.38 7.44
C VAL A 871 -33.02 10.93 7.05
N ASP A 872 -32.58 10.09 7.99
CA ASP A 872 -32.43 8.65 7.81
C ASP A 872 -32.92 7.92 9.07
N ARG A 873 -33.20 6.61 8.98
CA ARG A 873 -33.65 5.76 10.08
C ARG A 873 -32.63 4.65 10.34
N GLN A 874 -32.08 4.58 11.55
CA GLN A 874 -31.01 3.65 11.91
C GLN A 874 -31.33 2.89 13.20
N GLY A 875 -31.39 1.56 13.13
CA GLY A 875 -31.61 0.68 14.29
C GLY A 875 -30.36 0.32 15.08
N ASN A 876 -29.18 0.42 14.47
CA ASN A 876 -27.91 0.01 15.08
C ASN A 876 -26.94 1.20 15.22
N ILE A 877 -27.22 2.07 16.19
CA ILE A 877 -26.41 3.27 16.44
C ILE A 877 -25.74 3.23 17.82
N ALA A 878 -24.51 3.74 17.88
CA ALA A 878 -23.83 4.15 19.10
C ALA A 878 -24.14 5.63 19.35
N GLN A 879 -24.85 5.92 20.44
CA GLN A 879 -25.13 7.29 20.87
C GLN A 879 -24.03 7.79 21.80
N ILE A 880 -23.56 9.01 21.58
CA ILE A 880 -22.49 9.62 22.37
C ILE A 880 -23.07 10.77 23.17
N THR A 881 -22.84 10.70 24.48
CA THR A 881 -23.25 11.69 25.46
C THR A 881 -22.09 12.59 25.86
N ASN A 882 -22.40 13.82 26.26
CA ASN A 882 -21.45 14.70 26.94
C ASN A 882 -21.31 14.29 28.42
N HIS A 883 -20.48 15.01 29.19
CA HIS A 883 -20.27 14.74 30.61
C HIS A 883 -21.53 14.90 31.48
N GLN A 884 -22.54 15.63 30.99
CA GLN A 884 -23.85 15.82 31.63
C GLN A 884 -24.87 14.75 31.20
N GLY A 885 -24.48 13.75 30.40
CA GLY A 885 -25.37 12.71 29.91
C GLY A 885 -26.23 13.10 28.70
N GLN A 886 -26.12 14.34 28.21
CA GLN A 886 -26.88 14.81 27.04
C GLN A 886 -26.30 14.26 25.73
N ARG A 887 -27.17 13.71 24.88
CA ARG A 887 -26.81 13.17 23.56
C ARG A 887 -26.45 14.32 22.63
N TYR A 888 -25.31 14.23 21.96
CA TYR A 888 -24.91 15.26 20.98
C TYR A 888 -24.54 14.70 19.60
N LYS A 889 -24.33 13.38 19.48
CA LYS A 889 -24.07 12.70 18.21
C LYS A 889 -24.34 11.20 18.29
N ALA A 890 -24.48 10.58 17.14
CA ALA A 890 -24.54 9.14 16.98
C ALA A 890 -23.71 8.68 15.78
N TYR A 891 -23.29 7.41 15.83
CA TYR A 891 -22.59 6.72 14.75
C TYR A 891 -23.26 5.38 14.49
N LYS A 892 -23.26 4.89 13.26
CA LYS A 892 -23.73 3.53 12.96
C LYS A 892 -22.67 2.55 13.45
N LYS A 893 -23.04 1.57 14.27
CA LYS A 893 -22.09 0.54 14.72
C LYS A 893 -21.61 -0.27 13.51
N ASP A 894 -20.34 -0.65 13.50
CA ASP A 894 -19.70 -1.34 12.38
C ASP A 894 -19.08 -2.65 12.86
N GLY A 895 -19.13 -3.68 12.01
CA GLY A 895 -18.69 -5.03 12.33
C GLY A 895 -19.50 -5.75 13.42
N ASN A 896 -19.52 -7.08 13.33
CA ASN A 896 -20.05 -7.95 14.37
C ASN A 896 -18.88 -8.64 15.07
N TYR A 897 -18.92 -8.70 16.40
CA TYR A 897 -17.95 -9.41 17.20
C TYR A 897 -18.25 -10.90 17.21
N ALA A 898 -19.45 -11.27 17.66
CA ALA A 898 -19.89 -12.66 17.73
C ALA A 898 -21.41 -12.78 17.78
N LEU A 899 -21.94 -13.95 17.45
CA LEU A 899 -23.29 -14.37 17.77
C LEU A 899 -23.27 -15.26 19.01
N TRP A 900 -23.92 -14.81 20.07
CA TRP A 900 -24.13 -15.60 21.28
C TRP A 900 -25.39 -16.45 21.12
N VAL A 901 -25.25 -17.77 21.23
CA VAL A 901 -26.37 -18.72 21.19
C VAL A 901 -26.64 -19.23 22.59
N VAL A 902 -27.83 -18.94 23.11
CA VAL A 902 -28.22 -19.19 24.50
C VAL A 902 -29.49 -20.02 24.52
N GLN A 903 -29.53 -21.04 25.36
CA GLN A 903 -30.73 -21.79 25.68
C GLN A 903 -31.45 -21.14 26.86
N LEU A 904 -32.72 -20.80 26.66
CA LEU A 904 -33.59 -20.28 27.70
C LEU A 904 -34.18 -21.43 28.55
N PRO A 905 -34.77 -21.13 29.72
CA PRO A 905 -35.42 -22.15 30.57
C PRO A 905 -36.55 -22.93 29.87
N ASP A 906 -37.20 -22.35 28.86
CA ASP A 906 -38.20 -23.04 28.02
C ASP A 906 -37.57 -24.02 27.00
N GLY A 907 -36.26 -24.22 27.08
CA GLY A 907 -35.48 -25.08 26.21
C GLY A 907 -35.19 -24.50 24.83
N LYS A 908 -35.76 -23.34 24.44
CA LYS A 908 -35.55 -22.73 23.12
C LYS A 908 -34.18 -22.06 23.04
N TRP A 909 -33.57 -22.13 21.86
CA TRP A 909 -32.34 -21.38 21.59
C TRP A 909 -32.67 -19.98 21.07
N ARG A 910 -31.92 -18.98 21.54
CA ARG A 910 -31.97 -17.58 21.11
C ARG A 910 -30.58 -17.10 20.72
N GLY A 911 -30.54 -16.21 19.74
CA GLY A 911 -29.32 -15.58 19.23
C GLY A 911 -29.24 -14.11 19.62
N LEU A 912 -28.08 -13.67 20.09
CA LEU A 912 -27.75 -12.27 20.27
C LEU A 912 -26.48 -11.93 19.48
N CYS A 913 -26.66 -11.26 18.34
CA CYS A 913 -25.53 -10.74 17.57
C CYS A 913 -25.00 -9.48 18.24
N GLU A 914 -23.77 -9.57 18.73
CA GLU A 914 -23.08 -8.49 19.40
C GLU A 914 -22.18 -7.73 18.43
N SER A 915 -22.32 -6.40 18.37
CA SER A 915 -21.47 -5.55 17.53
C SER A 915 -20.07 -5.37 18.11
N MET A 916 -19.09 -5.00 17.26
CA MET A 916 -17.73 -4.68 17.73
C MET A 916 -17.70 -3.52 18.72
N PHE A 917 -18.59 -2.52 18.56
CA PHE A 917 -18.73 -1.43 19.52
C PHE A 917 -19.19 -1.94 20.90
N ASP A 918 -20.22 -2.78 20.93
CA ASP A 918 -20.79 -3.31 22.18
C ASP A 918 -19.78 -4.22 22.89
N ALA A 919 -19.07 -5.06 22.13
CA ALA A 919 -17.99 -5.93 22.60
C ALA A 919 -16.87 -5.21 23.39
N ASN A 920 -16.65 -3.94 23.04
CA ASN A 920 -15.64 -3.04 23.60
C ASN A 920 -16.18 -2.08 24.67
N GLN A 921 -17.46 -2.16 25.06
CA GLN A 921 -17.99 -1.36 26.17
C GLN A 921 -17.54 -1.95 27.52
N PRO A 922 -17.25 -1.08 28.51
CA PRO A 922 -16.93 -1.54 29.85
C PRO A 922 -18.15 -2.22 30.48
N ARG A 923 -18.02 -3.48 30.88
CA ARG A 923 -19.09 -4.26 31.53
C ARG A 923 -18.53 -5.42 32.34
N LYS A 924 -19.18 -5.73 33.46
CA LYS A 924 -18.82 -6.83 34.37
C LYS A 924 -19.23 -8.20 33.84
N ILE A 925 -20.35 -8.28 33.12
CA ILE A 925 -20.89 -9.51 32.54
C ILE A 925 -21.18 -9.35 31.04
N PRO A 926 -21.10 -10.44 30.24
CA PRO A 926 -21.40 -10.42 28.81
C PRO A 926 -22.83 -9.96 28.50
N LEU A 927 -23.04 -9.37 27.31
CA LEU A 927 -24.35 -8.79 26.92
C LEU A 927 -25.48 -9.82 26.93
N TRP A 928 -25.21 -11.05 26.46
CA TRP A 928 -26.22 -12.11 26.44
C TRP A 928 -26.70 -12.50 27.85
N LYS A 929 -25.82 -12.42 28.85
CA LYS A 929 -26.15 -12.75 30.25
C LYS A 929 -26.96 -11.64 30.90
N GLN A 930 -26.76 -10.38 30.48
CA GLN A 930 -27.61 -9.27 30.90
C GLN A 930 -29.02 -9.42 30.31
N GLN A 931 -29.11 -9.78 29.04
CA GLN A 931 -30.40 -9.96 28.36
C GLN A 931 -31.15 -11.21 28.82
N TRP A 932 -30.43 -12.30 29.10
CA TRP A 932 -30.99 -13.57 29.56
C TRP A 932 -30.26 -14.11 30.80
N PRO A 933 -30.54 -13.58 32.01
CA PRO A 933 -29.86 -13.98 33.24
C PRO A 933 -29.99 -15.47 33.57
N ALA A 934 -31.14 -16.08 33.32
CA ALA A 934 -31.38 -17.51 33.52
C ALA A 934 -30.94 -18.39 32.32
N GLY A 935 -30.39 -17.79 31.26
CA GLY A 935 -29.97 -18.52 30.08
C GLY A 935 -28.68 -19.32 30.28
N LYS A 936 -28.60 -20.48 29.61
CA LYS A 936 -27.39 -21.32 29.50
C LYS A 936 -26.72 -21.07 28.16
N LEU A 937 -25.45 -20.65 28.16
CA LEU A 937 -24.69 -20.48 26.93
C LEU A 937 -24.47 -21.84 26.25
N ILE A 938 -24.82 -21.91 24.96
CA ILE A 938 -24.62 -23.11 24.13
C ILE A 938 -23.34 -22.96 23.31
N MET A 939 -23.20 -21.84 22.60
CA MET A 939 -22.01 -21.54 21.80
C MET A 939 -21.87 -20.04 21.54
N CYS A 940 -20.66 -19.64 21.21
CA CYS A 940 -20.32 -18.30 20.74
C CYS A 940 -19.70 -18.45 19.34
N LEU A 941 -20.31 -17.84 18.33
CA LEU A 941 -19.92 -17.99 16.93
C LEU A 941 -19.32 -16.69 16.40
N HIS A 942 -18.06 -16.76 16.01
CA HIS A 942 -17.34 -15.71 15.30
C HIS A 942 -17.29 -16.03 13.80
N GLU A 943 -16.91 -15.05 13.00
CA GLU A 943 -16.58 -15.30 11.60
C GLU A 943 -15.42 -16.31 11.50
N ASP A 944 -15.48 -17.19 10.49
CA ASP A 944 -14.57 -18.31 10.24
C ASP A 944 -14.61 -19.46 11.25
N ASP A 945 -15.43 -19.38 12.31
CA ASP A 945 -15.67 -20.54 13.18
C ASP A 945 -16.28 -21.71 12.41
N THR A 946 -15.91 -22.92 12.80
CA THR A 946 -16.43 -24.15 12.19
C THR A 946 -17.51 -24.77 13.09
N ILE A 947 -18.61 -25.17 12.49
CA ILE A 947 -19.68 -25.90 13.16
C ILE A 947 -19.91 -27.24 12.45
N LEU A 948 -20.27 -28.25 13.23
CA LEU A 948 -20.77 -29.53 12.76
C LEU A 948 -22.29 -29.53 12.91
N MET A 949 -23.03 -29.82 11.85
CA MET A 949 -24.48 -29.93 11.90
C MET A 949 -25.00 -30.98 10.93
N ARG A 950 -26.20 -31.49 11.19
CA ARG A 950 -26.89 -32.43 10.30
C ARG A 950 -27.43 -31.72 9.06
N ARG A 951 -27.18 -32.33 7.90
CA ARG A 951 -27.70 -31.94 6.59
C ARG A 951 -29.12 -32.45 6.40
N GLU A 952 -29.75 -32.03 5.30
CA GLU A 952 -31.13 -32.44 4.97
C GLU A 952 -31.21 -33.91 4.57
N ASP A 953 -30.15 -34.47 3.99
CA ASP A 953 -30.00 -35.90 3.67
C ASP A 953 -29.74 -36.79 4.91
N GLY A 954 -29.71 -36.21 6.12
CA GLY A 954 -29.47 -36.92 7.37
C GLY A 954 -28.00 -37.12 7.73
N THR A 955 -27.06 -36.82 6.84
CA THR A 955 -25.62 -36.90 7.11
C THR A 955 -25.12 -35.70 7.93
N ASP A 956 -23.95 -35.81 8.54
CA ASP A 956 -23.32 -34.68 9.23
C ASP A 956 -22.37 -33.93 8.27
N GLY A 957 -22.29 -32.61 8.40
CA GLY A 957 -21.40 -31.76 7.59
C GLY A 957 -20.70 -30.69 8.42
N LEU A 958 -19.51 -30.29 7.95
CA LEU A 958 -18.74 -29.18 8.52
C LEU A 958 -19.00 -27.90 7.72
N PHE A 959 -19.37 -26.84 8.44
CA PHE A 959 -19.71 -25.55 7.87
C PHE A 959 -18.92 -24.44 8.55
N ARG A 960 -18.49 -23.47 7.76
CA ARG A 960 -17.83 -22.24 8.21
C ARG A 960 -18.85 -21.13 8.37
N VAL A 961 -18.75 -20.39 9.46
CA VAL A 961 -19.50 -19.14 9.68
C VAL A 961 -18.93 -18.04 8.79
N VAL A 962 -19.73 -17.55 7.84
CA VAL A 962 -19.36 -16.46 6.91
C VAL A 962 -19.92 -15.12 7.38
N GLY A 963 -20.97 -15.12 8.18
CA GLY A 963 -21.56 -13.91 8.72
C GLY A 963 -22.60 -14.19 9.79
N THR A 964 -22.93 -13.15 10.54
CA THR A 964 -23.99 -13.19 11.56
C THR A 964 -24.83 -11.93 11.43
N SER A 965 -26.14 -12.02 11.69
CA SER A 965 -27.03 -10.86 11.66
C SER A 965 -28.27 -11.15 12.50
N GLY A 966 -28.50 -10.37 13.56
CA GLY A 966 -29.63 -10.60 14.47
C GLY A 966 -29.57 -12.00 15.10
N ASP A 967 -30.57 -12.84 14.81
CA ASP A 967 -30.66 -14.24 15.24
C ASP A 967 -30.28 -15.25 14.12
N MET A 968 -29.69 -14.77 13.02
CA MET A 968 -29.28 -15.59 11.88
C MET A 968 -27.77 -15.75 11.78
N VAL A 969 -27.36 -16.92 11.28
CA VAL A 969 -25.98 -17.24 10.91
C VAL A 969 -25.95 -17.55 9.43
N THR A 970 -25.02 -16.96 8.69
CA THR A 970 -24.74 -17.29 7.29
C THR A 970 -23.57 -18.26 7.25
N LEU A 971 -23.78 -19.40 6.58
CA LEU A 971 -22.87 -20.55 6.55
C LEU A 971 -22.51 -20.91 5.11
N ALA A 972 -21.31 -21.46 4.94
CA ALA A 972 -20.85 -22.13 3.72
C ALA A 972 -20.14 -23.43 4.10
N SER A 973 -20.09 -24.41 3.19
CA SER A 973 -19.22 -25.58 3.37
C SER A 973 -17.77 -25.14 3.56
N ILE A 974 -17.01 -25.86 4.38
CA ILE A 974 -15.60 -25.52 4.66
C ILE A 974 -14.70 -25.58 3.41
N HIS A 975 -15.15 -26.25 2.34
CA HIS A 975 -14.41 -26.35 1.08
C HIS A 975 -14.63 -25.15 0.16
N GLU A 976 -15.67 -24.36 0.38
CA GLU A 976 -16.11 -23.30 -0.55
C GLU A 976 -15.16 -22.09 -0.55
N GLY A 977 -14.67 -21.76 -1.75
CA GLY A 977 -13.77 -20.65 -2.04
C GLY A 977 -14.27 -19.74 -3.17
N GLY A 978 -13.40 -18.83 -3.63
CA GLY A 978 -13.76 -17.80 -4.60
C GLY A 978 -14.60 -16.66 -4.03
N ASP A 979 -15.23 -15.86 -4.90
CA ASP A 979 -16.17 -14.80 -4.49
C ASP A 979 -17.53 -15.39 -4.13
N LEU A 980 -17.65 -15.90 -2.90
CA LEU A 980 -18.87 -16.53 -2.41
C LEU A 980 -20.10 -15.61 -2.54
N ARG A 981 -19.94 -14.31 -2.35
CA ARG A 981 -21.05 -13.34 -2.48
C ARG A 981 -21.46 -13.15 -3.94
N GLY A 982 -20.50 -13.11 -4.85
CA GLY A 982 -20.76 -13.09 -6.29
C GLY A 982 -21.47 -14.37 -6.76
N ARG A 983 -20.99 -15.54 -6.30
CA ARG A 983 -21.56 -16.85 -6.62
C ARG A 983 -22.99 -16.99 -6.11
N ASP A 984 -23.24 -16.61 -4.86
CA ASP A 984 -24.59 -16.63 -4.26
C ASP A 984 -25.60 -15.78 -5.04
N ARG A 985 -25.17 -14.62 -5.56
CA ARG A 985 -26.01 -13.73 -6.37
C ARG A 985 -26.27 -14.21 -7.79
N ASN A 986 -25.40 -15.05 -8.33
CA ASN A 986 -25.54 -15.54 -9.71
C ASN A 986 -26.59 -16.66 -9.77
N PRO A 987 -27.70 -16.51 -10.51
CA PRO A 987 -28.72 -17.55 -10.60
C PRO A 987 -28.23 -18.87 -11.19
N SER A 988 -27.19 -18.85 -12.04
CA SER A 988 -26.65 -20.05 -12.69
C SER A 988 -25.59 -20.80 -11.88
N GLU A 989 -25.19 -20.26 -10.71
CA GLU A 989 -24.24 -20.92 -9.82
C GLU A 989 -24.96 -21.87 -8.86
N PRO A 990 -24.51 -23.13 -8.73
CA PRO A 990 -25.12 -24.10 -7.83
C PRO A 990 -24.90 -23.76 -6.34
N PHE A 991 -23.84 -23.01 -6.03
CA PHE A 991 -23.57 -22.59 -4.66
C PHE A 991 -24.54 -21.49 -4.20
N LYS A 992 -25.12 -21.70 -3.02
CA LYS A 992 -25.91 -20.71 -2.27
C LYS A 992 -25.52 -20.74 -0.80
N TYR A 993 -25.56 -19.58 -0.15
CA TYR A 993 -25.38 -19.54 1.29
C TYR A 993 -26.52 -20.25 2.01
N PHE A 994 -26.19 -20.95 3.08
CA PHE A 994 -27.18 -21.46 4.01
C PHE A 994 -27.29 -20.50 5.19
N SER A 995 -28.44 -19.85 5.40
CA SER A 995 -28.61 -18.81 6.43
C SER A 995 -29.69 -19.13 7.48
N PRO A 996 -29.52 -20.19 8.30
CA PRO A 996 -30.51 -20.55 9.30
C PRO A 996 -30.59 -19.53 10.44
N ARG A 997 -31.80 -19.40 11.02
CA ARG A 997 -31.96 -18.84 12.36
C ARG A 997 -31.39 -19.80 13.41
N VAL A 998 -31.10 -19.29 14.60
CA VAL A 998 -30.61 -20.10 15.73
C VAL A 998 -31.51 -21.30 16.06
N ALA A 999 -32.82 -21.20 15.90
CA ALA A 999 -33.73 -22.35 16.08
C ALA A 999 -33.46 -23.48 15.06
N GLY A 1000 -33.08 -23.12 13.82
CA GLY A 1000 -32.69 -24.08 12.78
C GLY A 1000 -31.37 -24.77 13.06
N LEU A 1001 -30.45 -24.10 13.78
CA LEU A 1001 -29.21 -24.72 14.28
C LEU A 1001 -29.51 -25.79 15.33
N LYS A 1002 -30.44 -25.50 16.25
CA LYS A 1002 -30.91 -26.48 17.25
C LYS A 1002 -31.49 -27.72 16.58
N ALA A 1003 -32.40 -27.53 15.61
CA ALA A 1003 -33.05 -28.62 14.90
C ALA A 1003 -32.06 -29.54 14.14
N ARG A 1004 -30.90 -29.01 13.76
CA ARG A 1004 -29.82 -29.74 13.07
C ARG A 1004 -28.72 -30.24 14.01
N ASN A 1005 -28.93 -30.18 15.33
CA ASN A 1005 -27.95 -30.58 16.34
C ASN A 1005 -26.56 -29.94 16.11
N ALA A 1006 -26.56 -28.65 15.79
CA ALA A 1006 -25.33 -27.91 15.52
C ALA A 1006 -24.45 -27.84 16.77
N VAL A 1007 -23.15 -28.09 16.62
CA VAL A 1007 -22.15 -27.96 17.67
C VAL A 1007 -20.88 -27.26 17.13
N PRO A 1008 -20.19 -26.44 17.94
CA PRO A 1008 -18.92 -25.86 17.52
C PRO A 1008 -17.84 -26.93 17.42
N VAL A 1009 -16.94 -26.77 16.45
CA VAL A 1009 -15.84 -27.70 16.18
C VAL A 1009 -14.53 -26.94 16.04
N HIS A 1010 -13.46 -27.48 16.63
CA HIS A 1010 -12.12 -26.94 16.44
C HIS A 1010 -11.40 -27.71 15.33
N VAL A 1011 -10.91 -26.97 14.33
CA VAL A 1011 -10.06 -27.50 13.26
C VAL A 1011 -8.68 -26.88 13.41
N ASP A 1012 -7.67 -27.72 13.66
CA ASP A 1012 -6.30 -27.25 13.81
C ASP A 1012 -5.69 -26.82 12.44
N PRO A 1013 -4.50 -26.18 12.41
CA PRO A 1013 -3.88 -25.72 11.16
C PRO A 1013 -3.60 -26.80 10.10
N ILE A 1014 -3.54 -28.08 10.48
CA ILE A 1014 -3.33 -29.23 9.57
C ILE A 1014 -4.61 -30.05 9.35
N GLY A 1015 -5.76 -29.46 9.65
CA GLY A 1015 -7.08 -30.03 9.36
C GLY A 1015 -7.50 -31.18 10.29
N ARG A 1016 -6.89 -31.33 11.47
CA ARG A 1016 -7.38 -32.29 12.47
C ARG A 1016 -8.58 -31.70 13.19
N VAL A 1017 -9.62 -32.52 13.32
CA VAL A 1017 -10.91 -32.13 13.89
C VAL A 1017 -10.97 -32.56 15.35
N ARG A 1018 -11.33 -31.63 16.24
CA ARG A 1018 -11.76 -31.93 17.62
C ARG A 1018 -13.23 -31.54 17.74
N SER A 1019 -14.08 -32.54 17.92
CA SER A 1019 -15.53 -32.41 17.99
C SER A 1019 -16.05 -32.94 19.32
N PRO A 1020 -17.09 -32.31 19.92
CA PRO A 1020 -17.73 -32.81 21.14
C PRO A 1020 -18.59 -34.07 20.92
N ARG A 1021 -18.81 -34.50 19.66
CA ARG A 1021 -19.46 -35.78 19.33
C ARG A 1021 -18.71 -36.51 18.21
N PRO A 1022 -18.73 -37.87 18.19
CA PRO A 1022 -18.11 -38.64 17.11
C PRO A 1022 -18.68 -38.23 15.76
N PHE A 1023 -17.79 -38.05 14.79
CA PHE A 1023 -18.14 -37.78 13.40
C PHE A 1023 -17.12 -38.47 12.51
N THR A 1024 -17.61 -39.29 11.59
CA THR A 1024 -16.79 -39.83 10.51
C THR A 1024 -16.86 -38.81 9.39
N ALA A 1025 -15.72 -38.25 8.99
CA ALA A 1025 -15.62 -37.41 7.80
C ALA A 1025 -15.85 -38.26 6.53
N LEU A 1026 -17.08 -38.70 6.32
CA LEU A 1026 -17.51 -39.41 5.14
C LEU A 1026 -18.15 -38.39 4.19
N THR A 1027 -17.37 -38.08 3.14
CA THR A 1027 -17.72 -37.70 1.76
C THR A 1027 -18.72 -36.52 1.55
N PRO A 1028 -18.49 -35.63 0.56
CA PRO A 1028 -19.43 -34.56 0.20
C PRO A 1028 -20.87 -35.02 0.05
#